data_AF-A0A959JY95-F1
#
_entry.id   AF-A0A959JY95-F1
#
_cell.length_a   1.000
_cell.length_b   1.000
_cell.length_c   1.000
_cell.angle_alpha   90.00
_cell.angle_beta   90.00
_cell.angle_gamma   90.00
#
_symmetry.space_group_name_H-M   'P 1'
#
loop_
_entity.id
_entity.type
_entity.pdbx_description
1 polymer ?
#
loop_
_entity_poly.entity_id
_entity_poly.type
_entity_poly.pdbx_seq_one_letter_code
_entity_poly.pdbx_strand_id
1 'polypeptide(L)'
;MENRLTIIFLLMLQLGVANAQPEKIETQITWDTWGIPHIAADNIEELFYAQGWAQMQNHANLILELYGSSRGKSAEYWGEDNLQNDVLIHTLGFDALADIWETRQDSEIKFIYRSFIDGLNDYASAHPEAIDEDNRVVLPLTTRDLNMHSMYVIFTRFIAGKDLGRVQQWPDMGSNTYAIGPKRSASGRAMLVQNPHLPWWREFLFFESHFNFNGKNMYGATLVGFPGIAIGFNQYLGWSHTDNTIDNADTYEVKLKDGGYLLDGQVKKFETSKKTIKIKQNDGSLIEKEIQLMATVHGPVVNQKGDKALALRMVGLDRPNMFLQWWRMINSTNFDEFESALKMAQIPFWNVMYADKYGEIFYLFNGLVPKRNEDSWVYWDRIIPGGKSTDIWTEIHDYGDLPKVKNPAGGWLQNANDPPWTCTIPMSLNPDDFPGYMAPERMSFRPQRSARMLMEDESITFDELVNYKLSTRLEFADRILDDLFAAVDASKSEKAKDAKKVLEQWDREADADSKGTLLFYDWAGKFEAWKTSNYTMPWSRDMPNTTPDGIADPERAVRLLEDAASEIEGRFGALDIPWGDYYRISYHDKNLPANGIDGILGTFRVAWPGDSDDTHLYVGGGDSWVGIIEFGDNVKAKVLLSYGNATQNDSPHYGDQLELFSRKELRDAWFTPEQIRAHTVRVEILREHGFTTKD
;
A
#
# COMPACT_ATOMS: atom_id res chain seq x y z
N MET A 1 -40.52 89.10 8.81
CA MET A 1 -39.56 88.92 7.70
C MET A 1 -38.37 88.22 8.30
N GLU A 2 -38.03 87.00 7.92
CA GLU A 2 -36.68 86.49 8.19
C GLU A 2 -36.37 85.18 7.46
N ASN A 3 -35.17 85.16 6.87
CA ASN A 3 -34.59 84.16 5.97
C ASN A 3 -33.99 82.97 6.72
N ARG A 4 -33.90 81.82 6.04
CA ARG A 4 -33.01 80.69 6.38
C ARG A 4 -32.22 80.25 5.15
N LEU A 5 -30.93 79.96 5.34
CA LEU A 5 -30.02 79.37 4.37
C LEU A 5 -29.39 78.10 4.98
N THR A 6 -29.24 77.05 4.17
CA THR A 6 -28.74 75.72 4.55
C THR A 6 -27.35 75.49 3.93
N ILE A 7 -26.38 74.98 4.68
CA ILE A 7 -25.12 74.42 4.17
C ILE A 7 -24.86 73.07 4.87
N ILE A 8 -24.59 72.04 4.08
CA ILE A 8 -24.26 70.66 4.49
C ILE A 8 -22.73 70.51 4.48
N PHE A 9 -22.16 69.93 5.54
CA PHE A 9 -20.75 69.53 5.63
C PHE A 9 -20.64 68.00 5.54
N LEU A 10 -19.81 67.50 4.62
CA LEU A 10 -19.36 66.11 4.55
C LEU A 10 -18.05 65.95 5.35
N LEU A 11 -18.01 64.97 6.26
CA LEU A 11 -16.79 64.52 6.94
C LEU A 11 -16.39 63.14 6.40
N MET A 12 -15.19 63.03 5.84
CA MET A 12 -14.57 61.74 5.52
C MET A 12 -13.89 61.16 6.76
N LEU A 13 -14.23 59.93 7.12
CA LEU A 13 -13.46 59.10 8.06
C LEU A 13 -12.59 58.13 7.25
N GLN A 14 -11.27 58.25 7.38
CA GLN A 14 -10.32 57.23 6.94
C GLN A 14 -10.24 56.13 8.01
N LEU A 15 -10.70 54.92 7.67
CA LEU A 15 -10.43 53.70 8.43
C LEU A 15 -9.13 53.08 7.89
N GLY A 16 -8.06 53.15 8.67
CA GLY A 16 -6.85 52.39 8.42
C GLY A 16 -7.09 50.92 8.75
N VAL A 17 -7.08 50.05 7.74
CA VAL A 17 -7.05 48.60 7.92
C VAL A 17 -5.59 48.22 8.13
N ALA A 18 -5.22 47.89 9.37
CA ALA A 18 -3.95 47.24 9.64
C ALA A 18 -4.06 45.78 9.18
N ASN A 19 -3.44 45.45 8.04
CA ASN A 19 -3.15 44.07 7.67
C ASN A 19 -2.13 43.53 8.68
N ALA A 20 -2.57 42.80 9.70
CA ALA A 20 -1.68 41.97 10.48
C ALA A 20 -1.17 40.85 9.55
N GLN A 21 0.12 40.87 9.20
CA GLN A 21 0.75 39.69 8.60
C GLN A 21 0.66 38.55 9.62
N PRO A 22 0.31 37.32 9.20
CA PRO A 22 0.39 36.17 10.09
C PRO A 22 1.81 36.06 10.64
N GLU A 23 1.91 35.81 11.94
CA GLU A 23 3.17 35.69 12.66
C GLU A 23 3.95 34.50 12.08
N LYS A 24 5.19 34.73 11.60
CA LYS A 24 6.02 33.69 10.99
C LYS A 24 6.34 32.63 12.06
N ILE A 25 5.93 31.39 11.83
CA ILE A 25 6.25 30.22 12.66
C ILE A 25 7.72 29.85 12.41
N GLU A 26 8.46 29.60 13.49
CA GLU A 26 9.80 29.04 13.42
C GLU A 26 9.70 27.56 13.03
N THR A 27 10.31 27.15 11.93
CA THR A 27 10.27 25.74 11.51
C THR A 27 10.94 24.85 12.54
N GLN A 28 10.22 23.82 12.96
CA GLN A 28 10.67 22.89 13.99
C GLN A 28 10.12 21.48 13.76
N ILE A 29 10.87 20.48 14.24
CA ILE A 29 10.45 19.09 14.31
C ILE A 29 10.24 18.75 15.79
N THR A 30 9.03 18.37 16.15
CA THR A 30 8.71 17.84 17.48
C THR A 30 8.62 16.33 17.39
N TRP A 31 9.47 15.62 18.11
CA TRP A 31 9.49 14.16 18.14
C TRP A 31 8.70 13.65 19.34
N ASP A 32 7.76 12.75 19.08
CA ASP A 32 6.93 12.14 20.12
C ASP A 32 7.58 10.88 20.75
N THR A 33 6.83 10.22 21.64
CA THR A 33 7.24 8.98 22.32
C THR A 33 7.42 7.77 21.39
N TRP A 34 6.99 7.84 20.13
CA TRP A 34 7.04 6.77 19.14
C TRP A 34 7.99 7.10 17.97
N GLY A 35 8.77 8.17 18.08
CA GLY A 35 9.67 8.61 17.03
C GLY A 35 8.95 9.18 15.81
N ILE A 36 7.73 9.71 15.98
CA ILE A 36 6.98 10.38 14.92
C ILE A 36 7.37 11.86 14.89
N PRO A 37 7.81 12.39 13.73
CA PRO A 37 8.07 13.82 13.58
C PRO A 37 6.76 14.58 13.33
N HIS A 38 6.47 15.54 14.20
CA HIS A 38 5.49 16.60 14.00
C HIS A 38 6.20 17.87 13.52
N ILE A 39 6.11 18.13 12.23
CA ILE A 39 6.85 19.18 11.52
C ILE A 39 5.97 20.43 11.41
N ALA A 40 6.37 21.52 12.04
CA ALA A 40 5.71 22.82 11.87
C ALA A 40 6.52 23.68 10.88
N ALA A 41 5.87 24.24 9.87
CA ALA A 41 6.49 25.11 8.88
C ALA A 41 5.46 26.03 8.20
N ASP A 42 5.90 27.21 7.74
CA ASP A 42 5.06 28.18 7.02
C ASP A 42 5.24 28.16 5.50
N ASN A 43 6.27 27.48 5.01
CA ASN A 43 6.55 27.37 3.59
C ASN A 43 6.95 25.94 3.19
N ILE A 44 6.73 25.63 1.91
CA ILE A 44 6.91 24.29 1.35
C ILE A 44 8.39 23.87 1.42
N GLU A 45 9.33 24.81 1.29
CA GLU A 45 10.78 24.55 1.32
C GLU A 45 11.17 23.93 2.66
N GLU A 46 10.90 24.67 3.73
CA GLU A 46 11.26 24.28 5.10
C GLU A 46 10.50 23.03 5.53
N LEU A 47 9.24 22.85 5.10
CA LEU A 47 8.45 21.65 5.38
C LEU A 47 9.09 20.38 4.82
N PHE A 48 9.41 20.37 3.52
CA PHE A 48 9.96 19.17 2.87
C PHE A 48 11.43 18.97 3.18
N TYR A 49 12.20 20.04 3.43
CA TYR A 49 13.53 19.93 4.02
C TYR A 49 13.50 19.22 5.38
N ALA A 50 12.62 19.64 6.28
CA ALA A 50 12.43 18.99 7.57
C ALA A 50 12.00 17.53 7.45
N GLN A 51 11.13 17.21 6.48
CA GLN A 51 10.71 15.83 6.24
C GLN A 51 11.88 14.97 5.75
N GLY A 52 12.72 15.49 4.84
CA GLY A 52 13.94 14.82 4.39
C GLY A 52 14.88 14.55 5.55
N TRP A 53 15.16 15.56 6.38
CA TRP A 53 15.96 15.41 7.59
C TRP A 53 15.42 14.32 8.52
N ALA A 54 14.12 14.35 8.82
CA ALA A 54 13.49 13.38 9.72
C ALA A 54 13.50 11.94 9.17
N GLN A 55 13.28 11.76 7.86
CA GLN A 55 13.38 10.44 7.26
C GLN A 55 14.82 9.90 7.30
N MET A 56 15.83 10.74 7.03
CA MET A 56 17.22 10.32 7.15
C MET A 56 17.57 9.94 8.59
N GLN A 57 17.05 10.68 9.57
CA GLN A 57 17.25 10.35 10.98
C GLN A 57 16.76 8.95 11.35
N ASN A 58 15.57 8.57 10.89
CA ASN A 58 14.99 7.28 11.23
C ASN A 58 15.46 6.14 10.32
N HIS A 59 15.93 6.44 9.10
CA HIS A 59 16.11 5.45 8.03
C HIS A 59 17.34 5.67 7.13
N ALA A 60 18.40 6.36 7.55
CA ALA A 60 19.53 6.72 6.67
C ALA A 60 20.07 5.54 5.84
N ASN A 61 20.39 4.42 6.50
CA ASN A 61 20.93 3.24 5.81
C ASN A 61 19.95 2.67 4.79
N LEU A 62 18.68 2.53 5.17
CA LEU A 62 17.62 2.05 4.28
C LEU A 62 17.43 2.98 3.07
N ILE A 63 17.39 4.31 3.28
CA ILE A 63 17.23 5.28 2.18
C ILE A 63 18.40 5.19 1.19
N LEU A 64 19.63 5.07 1.69
CA LEU A 64 20.81 4.94 0.83
C LEU A 64 20.81 3.61 0.07
N GLU A 65 20.42 2.51 0.70
CA GLU A 65 20.24 1.22 0.02
C GLU A 65 19.17 1.29 -1.06
N LEU A 66 18.03 1.92 -0.79
CA LEU A 66 16.92 2.09 -1.72
C LEU A 66 17.30 2.96 -2.92
N TYR A 67 17.93 4.11 -2.68
CA TYR A 67 18.34 5.04 -3.73
C TYR A 67 19.50 4.47 -4.53
N GLY A 68 20.51 3.90 -3.85
CA GLY A 68 21.63 3.21 -4.49
C GLY A 68 21.17 2.04 -5.34
N SER A 69 20.16 1.29 -4.88
CA SER A 69 19.59 0.19 -5.66
C SER A 69 18.80 0.65 -6.86
N SER A 70 18.08 1.75 -6.71
CA SER A 70 17.26 2.30 -7.79
C SER A 70 18.10 2.97 -8.88
N ARG A 71 19.36 3.35 -8.59
CA ARG A 71 20.33 3.84 -9.61
C ARG A 71 20.72 2.80 -10.65
N GLY A 72 20.44 1.52 -10.42
CA GLY A 72 20.99 0.43 -11.22
C GLY A 72 22.52 0.36 -11.10
N LYS A 73 23.04 0.60 -9.88
CA LYS A 73 24.46 0.55 -9.53
C LYS A 73 24.72 -0.31 -8.29
N SER A 74 23.75 -1.11 -7.85
CA SER A 74 23.93 -1.96 -6.68
C SER A 74 25.12 -2.90 -6.82
N ALA A 75 25.38 -3.43 -8.02
CA ALA A 75 26.52 -4.31 -8.25
C ALA A 75 27.86 -3.57 -8.17
N GLU A 76 27.88 -2.29 -8.52
CA GLU A 76 29.06 -1.41 -8.36
C GLU A 76 29.33 -1.13 -6.88
N TYR A 77 28.28 -1.04 -6.05
CA TYR A 77 28.39 -0.70 -4.63
C TYR A 77 28.63 -1.92 -3.73
N TRP A 78 27.83 -2.96 -3.92
CA TRP A 78 27.68 -4.10 -3.00
C TRP A 78 27.95 -5.47 -3.64
N GLY A 79 28.34 -5.52 -4.91
CA GLY A 79 28.83 -6.74 -5.56
C GLY A 79 27.80 -7.57 -6.35
N GLU A 80 28.26 -8.71 -6.87
CA GLU A 80 27.61 -9.46 -7.97
C GLU A 80 26.17 -9.91 -7.70
N ASP A 81 25.81 -10.21 -6.45
CA ASP A 81 24.45 -10.66 -6.08
C ASP A 81 23.37 -9.65 -6.47
N ASN A 82 23.74 -8.38 -6.65
CA ASN A 82 22.82 -7.32 -7.03
C ASN A 82 22.73 -7.08 -8.55
N LEU A 83 23.51 -7.78 -9.37
CA LEU A 83 23.61 -7.53 -10.81
C LEU A 83 22.27 -7.65 -11.54
N GLN A 84 21.41 -8.58 -11.14
CA GLN A 84 20.11 -8.77 -11.78
C GLN A 84 19.19 -7.55 -11.60
N ASN A 85 19.31 -6.85 -10.48
CA ASN A 85 18.58 -5.60 -10.25
C ASN A 85 19.06 -4.50 -11.21
N ASP A 86 20.37 -4.33 -11.33
CA ASP A 86 20.96 -3.32 -12.20
C ASP A 86 20.59 -3.57 -13.67
N VAL A 87 20.71 -4.83 -14.12
CA VAL A 87 20.29 -5.24 -15.47
C VAL A 87 18.83 -4.89 -15.72
N LEU A 88 17.94 -5.14 -14.77
CA LEU A 88 16.52 -4.79 -14.92
C LEU A 88 16.31 -3.29 -15.07
N ILE A 89 16.88 -2.47 -14.20
CA ILE A 89 16.72 -1.00 -14.22
C ILE A 89 17.19 -0.41 -15.55
N HIS A 90 18.34 -0.87 -16.05
CA HIS A 90 18.87 -0.46 -17.35
C HIS A 90 17.99 -0.97 -18.51
N THR A 91 17.50 -2.21 -18.43
CA THR A 91 16.60 -2.81 -19.44
C THR A 91 15.30 -2.04 -19.57
N LEU A 92 14.72 -1.59 -18.45
CA LEU A 92 13.49 -0.79 -18.44
C LEU A 92 13.71 0.67 -18.85
N GLY A 93 14.97 1.10 -19.00
CA GLY A 93 15.30 2.45 -19.47
C GLY A 93 15.02 3.57 -18.46
N PHE A 94 14.90 3.23 -17.17
CA PHE A 94 14.59 4.22 -16.12
C PHE A 94 15.61 5.33 -16.01
N ASP A 95 16.86 5.07 -16.40
CA ASP A 95 17.89 6.10 -16.45
C ASP A 95 17.52 7.29 -17.33
N ALA A 96 17.09 7.01 -18.57
CA ALA A 96 16.71 8.03 -19.53
C ALA A 96 15.33 8.61 -19.17
N LEU A 97 14.45 7.79 -18.60
CA LEU A 97 13.13 8.23 -18.16
C LEU A 97 13.22 9.24 -17.01
N ALA A 98 14.16 9.06 -16.07
CA ALA A 98 14.38 9.99 -14.96
C ALA A 98 14.73 11.39 -15.46
N ASP A 99 15.59 11.48 -16.48
CA ASP A 99 15.95 12.77 -17.10
C ASP A 99 14.73 13.38 -17.83
N ILE A 100 13.92 12.56 -18.50
CA ILE A 100 12.68 13.01 -19.14
C ILE A 100 11.69 13.54 -18.09
N TRP A 101 11.49 12.83 -16.98
CA TRP A 101 10.61 13.24 -15.89
C TRP A 101 11.07 14.57 -15.31
N GLU A 102 12.36 14.71 -14.99
CA GLU A 102 12.93 15.96 -14.48
C GLU A 102 12.64 17.15 -15.41
N THR A 103 12.60 16.97 -16.74
CA THR A 103 12.22 18.06 -17.65
C THR A 103 10.72 18.37 -17.65
N ARG A 104 9.86 17.36 -17.50
CA ARG A 104 8.39 17.44 -17.63
C ARG A 104 7.65 17.70 -16.33
N GLN A 105 8.32 17.56 -15.20
CA GLN A 105 7.76 17.82 -13.87
C GLN A 105 7.28 19.26 -13.74
N ASP A 106 6.20 19.43 -12.97
CA ASP A 106 5.73 20.75 -12.54
C ASP A 106 6.80 21.45 -11.71
N SER A 107 6.87 22.78 -11.79
CA SER A 107 7.83 23.57 -11.00
C SER A 107 7.69 23.36 -9.50
N GLU A 108 6.48 23.16 -8.99
CA GLU A 108 6.23 22.94 -7.56
C GLU A 108 6.80 21.60 -7.11
N ILE A 109 6.66 20.53 -7.91
CA ILE A 109 7.22 19.23 -7.50
C ILE A 109 8.75 19.22 -7.60
N LYS A 110 9.35 19.88 -8.59
CA LYS A 110 10.81 20.06 -8.64
C LYS A 110 11.33 20.82 -7.42
N PHE A 111 10.53 21.74 -6.89
CA PHE A 111 10.88 22.48 -5.68
C PHE A 111 10.79 21.62 -4.42
N ILE A 112 9.70 20.86 -4.27
CA ILE A 112 9.52 19.87 -3.20
C ILE A 112 10.69 18.87 -3.19
N TYR A 113 11.04 18.32 -4.36
CA TYR A 113 12.10 17.33 -4.50
C TYR A 113 13.46 17.87 -4.08
N ARG A 114 13.82 19.08 -4.53
CA ARG A 114 15.08 19.72 -4.14
C ARG A 114 15.14 19.91 -2.63
N SER A 115 14.10 20.49 -2.05
CA SER A 115 14.03 20.74 -0.60
C SER A 115 14.17 19.44 0.21
N PHE A 116 13.47 18.38 -0.19
CA PHE A 116 13.55 17.07 0.46
C PHE A 116 14.95 16.45 0.36
N ILE A 117 15.58 16.49 -0.82
CA ILE A 117 16.93 15.98 -1.04
C ILE A 117 17.98 16.78 -0.25
N ASP A 118 17.82 18.11 -0.17
CA ASP A 118 18.70 18.96 0.62
C ASP A 118 18.63 18.56 2.10
N GLY A 119 17.43 18.32 2.64
CA GLY A 119 17.26 17.83 4.02
C GLY A 119 17.90 16.46 4.27
N LEU A 120 17.77 15.52 3.33
CA LEU A 120 18.43 14.21 3.40
C LEU A 120 19.96 14.34 3.44
N ASN A 121 20.53 15.13 2.53
CA ASN A 121 21.97 15.32 2.39
C ASN A 121 22.59 16.09 3.58
N ASP A 122 21.88 17.10 4.09
CA ASP A 122 22.35 17.88 5.23
C ASP A 122 22.35 17.03 6.50
N TYR A 123 21.34 16.18 6.72
CA TYR A 123 21.37 15.21 7.81
C TYR A 123 22.57 14.26 7.67
N ALA A 124 22.79 13.69 6.48
CA ALA A 124 23.88 12.77 6.22
C ALA A 124 25.26 13.43 6.45
N SER A 125 25.38 14.72 6.18
CA SER A 125 26.60 15.51 6.41
C SER A 125 26.80 15.84 7.89
N ALA A 126 25.72 16.12 8.62
CA ALA A 126 25.73 16.43 10.04
C ALA A 126 25.93 15.20 10.94
N HIS A 127 25.47 14.03 10.48
CA HIS A 127 25.45 12.76 11.21
C HIS A 127 26.10 11.61 10.43
N PRO A 128 27.37 11.73 10.00
CA PRO A 128 28.04 10.67 9.25
C PRO A 128 28.18 9.36 10.06
N GLU A 129 28.13 9.43 11.39
CA GLU A 129 28.12 8.29 12.30
C GLU A 129 26.86 7.42 12.21
N ALA A 130 25.73 7.98 11.74
CA ALA A 130 24.46 7.28 11.59
C ALA A 130 24.37 6.48 10.27
N ILE A 131 25.46 6.42 9.51
CA ILE A 131 25.51 5.82 8.17
C ILE A 131 26.63 4.78 8.11
N ASP A 132 26.25 3.56 7.75
CA ASP A 132 27.17 2.44 7.59
C ASP A 132 28.17 2.74 6.46
N GLU A 133 29.41 2.32 6.65
CA GLU A 133 30.51 2.65 5.74
C GLU A 133 30.22 2.25 4.29
N ASP A 134 29.63 1.07 4.09
CA ASP A 134 29.28 0.54 2.77
C ASP A 134 28.18 1.35 2.06
N ASN A 135 27.34 2.08 2.80
CA ASN A 135 26.25 2.88 2.24
C ASN A 135 26.66 4.31 1.88
N ARG A 136 27.78 4.81 2.42
CA ARG A 136 28.29 6.17 2.14
C ARG A 136 28.63 6.40 0.66
N VAL A 137 28.93 5.34 -0.08
CA VAL A 137 29.22 5.40 -1.53
C VAL A 137 28.05 5.96 -2.35
N VAL A 138 26.83 5.94 -1.79
CA VAL A 138 25.62 6.44 -2.43
C VAL A 138 25.53 7.98 -2.34
N LEU A 139 26.18 8.62 -1.36
CA LEU A 139 26.11 10.08 -1.19
C LEU A 139 26.95 10.85 -2.23
N PRO A 140 26.57 12.10 -2.56
CA PRO A 140 25.32 12.76 -2.19
C PRO A 140 24.13 12.25 -3.01
N LEU A 141 22.92 12.45 -2.48
CA LEU A 141 21.66 12.16 -3.15
C LEU A 141 21.23 13.34 -4.05
N THR A 142 20.43 13.04 -5.07
CA THR A 142 19.94 14.01 -6.05
C THR A 142 18.44 13.81 -6.32
N THR A 143 17.76 14.81 -6.90
CA THR A 143 16.35 14.67 -7.32
C THR A 143 16.15 13.54 -8.33
N ARG A 144 17.20 13.24 -9.10
CA ARG A 144 17.24 12.11 -10.02
C ARG A 144 17.12 10.78 -9.28
N ASP A 145 17.72 10.64 -8.11
CA ASP A 145 17.65 9.42 -7.32
C ASP A 145 16.23 9.17 -6.80
N LEU A 146 15.55 10.24 -6.37
CA LEU A 146 14.14 10.16 -5.98
C LEU A 146 13.24 9.78 -7.18
N ASN A 147 13.48 10.38 -8.36
CA ASN A 147 12.77 9.97 -9.58
C ASN A 147 13.00 8.48 -9.88
N MET A 148 14.26 8.02 -9.88
CA MET A 148 14.58 6.61 -10.12
C MET A 148 13.97 5.68 -9.08
N HIS A 149 14.02 6.06 -7.80
CA HIS A 149 13.45 5.28 -6.71
C HIS A 149 11.94 5.16 -6.83
N SER A 150 11.25 6.27 -7.12
CA SER A 150 9.81 6.25 -7.37
C SER A 150 9.45 5.37 -8.56
N MET A 151 10.19 5.44 -9.67
CA MET A 151 9.97 4.57 -10.83
C MET A 151 10.20 3.11 -10.48
N TYR A 152 11.31 2.81 -9.81
CA TYR A 152 11.67 1.45 -9.43
C TYR A 152 10.56 0.83 -8.59
N VAL A 153 10.13 1.50 -7.52
CA VAL A 153 9.08 0.97 -6.65
C VAL A 153 7.75 0.87 -7.39
N ILE A 154 7.26 1.96 -7.99
CA ILE A 154 5.94 1.99 -8.61
C ILE A 154 5.84 1.03 -9.80
N PHE A 155 6.79 1.08 -10.74
CA PHE A 155 6.67 0.31 -11.98
C PHE A 155 7.06 -1.16 -11.82
N THR A 156 7.99 -1.51 -10.94
CA THR A 156 8.48 -2.89 -10.84
C THR A 156 7.87 -3.70 -9.70
N ARG A 157 7.24 -3.04 -8.73
CA ARG A 157 6.56 -3.71 -7.61
C ARG A 157 5.06 -3.74 -7.80
N PHE A 158 4.48 -2.60 -8.18
CA PHE A 158 3.04 -2.45 -8.20
C PHE A 158 2.40 -2.51 -9.59
N ILE A 159 3.01 -1.95 -10.63
CA ILE A 159 2.49 -2.04 -12.00
C ILE A 159 2.88 -3.38 -12.64
N ALA A 160 4.15 -3.53 -13.04
CA ALA A 160 4.62 -4.72 -13.75
C ALA A 160 5.18 -5.79 -12.81
N GLY A 161 4.86 -5.76 -11.51
CA GLY A 161 5.38 -6.74 -10.56
C GLY A 161 5.04 -8.17 -10.94
N LYS A 162 3.82 -8.40 -11.44
CA LYS A 162 3.37 -9.70 -11.94
C LYS A 162 4.09 -10.09 -13.22
N ASP A 163 4.14 -9.19 -14.21
CA ASP A 163 4.80 -9.39 -15.51
C ASP A 163 6.29 -9.71 -15.39
N LEU A 164 6.95 -9.09 -14.40
CA LEU A 164 8.36 -9.31 -14.09
C LEU A 164 8.58 -10.54 -13.17
N GLY A 165 7.51 -11.25 -12.78
CA GLY A 165 7.58 -12.44 -11.93
C GLY A 165 7.93 -12.17 -10.47
N ARG A 166 7.78 -10.93 -9.98
CA ARG A 166 8.16 -10.53 -8.61
C ARG A 166 7.08 -10.79 -7.56
N VAL A 167 5.80 -10.76 -7.95
CA VAL A 167 4.66 -10.96 -7.02
C VAL A 167 4.66 -12.36 -6.38
N GLN A 168 5.29 -13.36 -7.00
CA GLN A 168 5.40 -14.72 -6.44
C GLN A 168 6.13 -14.77 -5.09
N GLN A 169 6.82 -13.70 -4.70
CA GLN A 169 7.52 -13.57 -3.42
C GLN A 169 6.64 -12.99 -2.29
N TRP A 170 5.42 -12.52 -2.59
CA TRP A 170 4.55 -11.81 -1.63
C TRP A 170 3.13 -12.41 -1.63
N PRO A 171 2.88 -13.48 -0.85
CA PRO A 171 1.69 -14.33 -1.00
C PRO A 171 0.34 -13.63 -0.78
N ASP A 172 0.30 -12.50 -0.06
CA ASP A 172 -0.91 -11.67 0.11
C ASP A 172 -0.53 -10.18 0.29
N MET A 173 0.26 -9.64 -0.63
CA MET A 173 0.41 -8.19 -0.74
C MET A 173 -0.95 -7.59 -1.09
N GLY A 174 -1.48 -6.74 -0.22
CA GLY A 174 -2.88 -6.30 -0.30
C GLY A 174 -3.15 -5.10 0.58
N SER A 175 -4.42 -4.85 0.89
CA SER A 175 -4.86 -3.80 1.80
C SER A 175 -6.35 -4.00 2.15
N ASN A 176 -6.80 -3.36 3.22
CA ASN A 176 -8.21 -3.11 3.48
C ASN A 176 -8.51 -1.61 3.56
N THR A 177 -9.75 -1.25 3.29
CA THR A 177 -10.26 0.08 3.61
C THR A 177 -11.77 0.08 3.77
N TYR A 178 -12.26 0.98 4.62
CA TYR A 178 -13.67 1.29 4.81
C TYR A 178 -13.90 2.78 4.74
N ALA A 179 -15.05 3.20 4.24
CA ALA A 179 -15.63 4.50 4.54
C ALA A 179 -17.07 4.31 5.05
N ILE A 180 -17.34 4.78 6.26
CA ILE A 180 -18.65 4.69 6.91
C ILE A 180 -19.27 6.07 6.88
N GLY A 181 -20.45 6.20 6.28
CA GLY A 181 -21.17 7.47 6.21
C GLY A 181 -22.01 7.73 7.46
N PRO A 182 -22.49 8.98 7.66
CA PRO A 182 -23.26 9.38 8.83
C PRO A 182 -24.46 8.49 9.18
N LYS A 183 -25.13 7.93 8.17
CA LYS A 183 -26.31 7.05 8.33
C LYS A 183 -25.97 5.71 9.00
N ARG A 184 -24.70 5.28 8.91
CA ARG A 184 -24.20 4.01 9.45
C ARG A 184 -23.35 4.19 10.70
N SER A 185 -22.94 5.42 11.01
CA SER A 185 -22.20 5.74 12.23
C SER A 185 -23.14 6.07 13.39
N ALA A 186 -22.88 5.55 14.59
CA ALA A 186 -23.62 5.91 15.79
C ALA A 186 -23.50 7.40 16.17
N SER A 187 -22.37 8.04 15.84
CA SER A 187 -22.10 9.45 16.11
C SER A 187 -22.68 10.41 15.06
N GLY A 188 -23.18 9.90 13.93
CA GLY A 188 -23.59 10.70 12.78
C GLY A 188 -22.42 11.34 12.01
N ARG A 189 -21.18 10.85 12.22
CA ARG A 189 -19.95 11.36 11.58
C ARG A 189 -19.35 10.31 10.67
N ALA A 190 -18.75 10.76 9.56
CA ALA A 190 -18.07 9.83 8.69
C ALA A 190 -16.83 9.23 9.37
N MET A 191 -16.54 7.97 9.08
CA MET A 191 -15.35 7.27 9.55
C MET A 191 -14.58 6.62 8.38
N LEU A 192 -13.28 6.47 8.54
CA LEU A 192 -12.37 5.90 7.55
C LEU A 192 -11.46 4.84 8.19
N VAL A 193 -11.19 3.77 7.45
CA VAL A 193 -10.13 2.80 7.75
C VAL A 193 -9.06 2.84 6.67
N GLN A 194 -7.82 3.04 7.09
CA GLN A 194 -6.59 2.97 6.30
C GLN A 194 -5.81 1.73 6.72
N ASN A 195 -5.50 0.81 5.79
CA ASN A 195 -4.82 -0.43 6.18
C ASN A 195 -4.11 -1.15 5.01
N PRO A 196 -2.96 -0.64 4.52
CA PRO A 196 -2.11 -1.37 3.60
C PRO A 196 -1.46 -2.62 4.23
N HIS A 197 -1.31 -3.68 3.43
CA HIS A 197 -0.74 -4.99 3.78
C HIS A 197 0.50 -5.30 2.94
N LEU A 198 1.63 -4.66 3.25
CA LEU A 198 2.86 -4.81 2.49
C LEU A 198 3.89 -5.67 3.25
N PRO A 199 4.93 -6.16 2.57
CA PRO A 199 6.08 -6.78 3.23
C PRO A 199 6.72 -5.86 4.28
N TRP A 200 7.19 -6.43 5.39
CA TRP A 200 7.82 -5.67 6.47
C TRP A 200 9.33 -5.48 6.24
N TRP A 201 9.73 -5.12 5.03
CA TRP A 201 11.14 -4.89 4.69
C TRP A 201 11.31 -3.96 3.48
N ARG A 202 12.47 -3.31 3.43
CA ARG A 202 12.98 -2.56 2.27
C ARG A 202 11.98 -1.52 1.75
N GLU A 203 11.71 -1.50 0.44
CA GLU A 203 10.90 -0.51 -0.26
C GLU A 203 9.41 -0.51 0.11
N PHE A 204 8.98 -1.46 0.95
CA PHE A 204 7.60 -1.61 1.41
C PHE A 204 7.36 -1.02 2.80
N LEU A 205 8.42 -0.53 3.46
CA LEU A 205 8.32 0.11 4.76
C LEU A 205 7.73 1.51 4.63
N PHE A 206 6.79 1.82 5.51
CA PHE A 206 6.18 3.15 5.65
C PHE A 206 6.92 3.99 6.69
N PHE A 207 6.83 5.31 6.51
CA PHE A 207 7.23 6.35 7.43
C PHE A 207 6.01 7.19 7.78
N GLU A 208 5.70 7.25 9.06
CA GLU A 208 4.63 8.06 9.61
C GLU A 208 5.13 9.46 9.97
N SER A 209 4.36 10.48 9.61
CA SER A 209 4.69 11.88 9.89
C SER A 209 3.44 12.76 10.02
N HIS A 210 3.61 13.90 10.67
CA HIS A 210 2.58 14.92 10.83
C HIS A 210 3.10 16.29 10.40
N PHE A 211 2.37 16.97 9.51
CA PHE A 211 2.66 18.35 9.14
C PHE A 211 1.67 19.31 9.79
N ASN A 212 2.19 20.33 10.46
CA ASN A 212 1.47 21.55 10.78
C ASN A 212 1.91 22.63 9.79
N PHE A 213 1.13 22.80 8.72
CA PHE A 213 1.48 23.68 7.62
C PHE A 213 0.36 24.70 7.39
N ASN A 214 0.67 26.00 7.57
CA ASN A 214 -0.30 27.09 7.43
C ASN A 214 -1.60 26.86 8.21
N GLY A 215 -1.48 26.36 9.46
CA GLY A 215 -2.63 26.07 10.33
C GLY A 215 -3.45 24.83 9.95
N LYS A 216 -2.97 24.01 9.00
CA LYS A 216 -3.55 22.71 8.68
C LYS A 216 -2.72 21.59 9.30
N ASN A 217 -3.40 20.66 9.95
CA ASN A 217 -2.81 19.42 10.46
C ASN A 217 -2.99 18.33 9.41
N MET A 218 -1.89 17.76 8.93
CA MET A 218 -1.85 16.75 7.87
C MET A 218 -1.07 15.54 8.38
N TYR A 219 -1.75 14.44 8.66
CA TYR A 219 -1.20 13.29 9.34
C TYR A 219 -1.30 12.04 8.46
N GLY A 220 -0.27 11.21 8.43
CA GLY A 220 -0.36 9.92 7.75
C GLY A 220 0.98 9.28 7.51
N ALA A 221 1.02 8.43 6.49
CA ALA A 221 2.16 7.63 6.13
C ALA A 221 2.51 7.73 4.63
N THR A 222 3.78 7.53 4.32
CA THR A 222 4.31 7.38 2.97
C THR A 222 5.37 6.27 2.97
N LEU A 223 5.77 5.73 1.82
CA LEU A 223 6.89 4.78 1.78
C LEU A 223 8.20 5.50 2.14
N VAL A 224 9.12 4.80 2.83
CA VAL A 224 10.44 5.35 3.15
C VAL A 224 11.17 5.76 1.87
N GLY A 225 11.73 6.97 1.87
CA GLY A 225 12.41 7.55 0.71
C GLY A 225 11.47 8.33 -0.22
N PHE A 226 10.16 8.36 0.02
CA PHE A 226 9.20 9.20 -0.71
C PHE A 226 8.86 10.48 0.07
N PRO A 227 8.75 11.64 -0.58
CA PRO A 227 8.27 12.87 0.06
C PRO A 227 6.74 12.87 0.20
N GLY A 228 6.24 13.64 1.17
CA GLY A 228 4.81 13.90 1.38
C GLY A 228 4.11 12.81 2.17
N ILE A 229 2.78 12.74 2.03
CA ILE A 229 1.90 11.77 2.68
C ILE A 229 1.07 11.10 1.59
N ALA A 230 1.21 9.77 1.44
CA ALA A 230 0.53 9.00 0.40
C ALA A 230 -0.81 8.44 0.87
N ILE A 231 -0.91 8.07 2.15
CA ILE A 231 -2.13 7.66 2.84
C ILE A 231 -2.25 8.56 4.06
N GLY A 232 -3.34 9.33 4.17
CA GLY A 232 -3.41 10.32 5.23
C GLY A 232 -4.78 10.94 5.45
N PHE A 233 -4.83 11.80 6.44
CA PHE A 233 -5.99 12.57 6.82
C PHE A 233 -5.57 13.94 7.34
N ASN A 234 -6.50 14.88 7.31
CA ASN A 234 -6.39 16.18 7.93
C ASN A 234 -7.67 16.45 8.74
N GLN A 235 -7.81 17.66 9.28
CA GLN A 235 -9.00 18.05 10.07
C GLN A 235 -10.32 18.10 9.27
N TYR A 236 -10.27 17.93 7.95
CA TYR A 236 -11.42 17.98 7.05
C TYR A 236 -11.75 16.62 6.45
N LEU A 237 -10.76 15.89 5.98
CA LEU A 237 -10.93 14.69 5.17
C LEU A 237 -9.78 13.70 5.35
N GLY A 238 -9.96 12.47 4.85
CA GLY A 238 -8.87 11.52 4.71
C GLY A 238 -9.14 10.50 3.62
N TRP A 239 -8.10 9.78 3.23
CA TRP A 239 -8.21 8.69 2.26
C TRP A 239 -7.27 7.53 2.59
N SER A 240 -7.57 6.37 2.00
CA SER A 240 -6.67 5.23 1.91
C SER A 240 -6.50 4.78 0.47
N HIS A 241 -5.42 4.05 0.23
CA HIS A 241 -5.22 3.25 -0.96
C HIS A 241 -5.39 1.77 -0.66
N THR A 242 -5.85 1.02 -1.67
CA THR A 242 -5.76 -0.45 -1.70
C THR A 242 -5.32 -0.88 -3.08
N ASP A 243 -4.51 -1.96 -3.17
CA ASP A 243 -4.20 -2.58 -4.46
C ASP A 243 -5.51 -2.98 -5.15
N ASN A 244 -5.60 -2.70 -6.43
CA ASN A 244 -6.78 -2.97 -7.22
C ASN A 244 -6.46 -3.99 -8.31
N THR A 245 -7.50 -4.64 -8.82
CA THR A 245 -7.37 -5.66 -9.86
C THR A 245 -7.17 -5.05 -11.25
N ILE A 246 -6.60 -3.84 -11.34
CA ILE A 246 -6.41 -3.18 -12.62
C ILE A 246 -5.37 -3.92 -13.45
N ASP A 247 -5.56 -3.95 -14.76
CA ASP A 247 -4.54 -4.40 -15.69
C ASP A 247 -3.89 -3.14 -16.31
N ASN A 248 -2.71 -2.80 -15.79
CA ASN A 248 -1.96 -1.58 -16.09
C ASN A 248 -0.59 -1.85 -16.76
N ALA A 249 -0.31 -3.10 -17.13
CA ALA A 249 0.85 -3.50 -17.91
C ALA A 249 0.55 -4.75 -18.75
N ASP A 250 1.15 -4.82 -19.93
CA ASP A 250 1.02 -5.97 -20.83
C ASP A 250 2.40 -6.51 -21.22
N THR A 251 2.55 -7.84 -21.12
CA THR A 251 3.70 -8.57 -21.65
C THR A 251 3.38 -9.18 -23.02
N TYR A 252 4.12 -8.78 -24.05
CA TYR A 252 3.95 -9.25 -25.43
C TYR A 252 5.02 -10.26 -25.82
N GLU A 253 4.61 -11.43 -26.32
CA GLU A 253 5.51 -12.42 -26.93
C GLU A 253 5.65 -12.17 -28.43
N VAL A 254 6.83 -11.69 -28.86
CA VAL A 254 7.15 -11.48 -30.28
C VAL A 254 7.96 -12.65 -30.83
N LYS A 255 7.71 -13.01 -32.10
CA LYS A 255 8.51 -14.01 -32.83
C LYS A 255 9.74 -13.36 -33.46
N LEU A 256 10.91 -13.90 -33.18
CA LEU A 256 12.19 -13.47 -33.76
C LEU A 256 12.35 -14.01 -35.17
N LYS A 257 12.80 -13.17 -36.09
CA LYS A 257 13.09 -13.56 -37.47
C LYS A 257 14.09 -12.60 -38.12
N ASP A 258 15.07 -13.15 -38.83
CA ASP A 258 16.04 -12.40 -39.65
C ASP A 258 16.74 -11.23 -38.90
N GLY A 259 17.08 -11.44 -37.63
CA GLY A 259 17.72 -10.43 -36.77
C GLY A 259 16.78 -9.35 -36.24
N GLY A 260 15.48 -9.47 -36.48
CA GLY A 260 14.41 -8.61 -35.97
C GLY A 260 13.28 -9.41 -35.33
N TYR A 261 12.10 -8.81 -35.27
CA TYR A 261 10.87 -9.45 -34.79
C TYR A 261 9.74 -9.27 -35.80
N LEU A 262 8.79 -10.20 -35.83
CA LEU A 262 7.62 -10.14 -36.70
C LEU A 262 6.52 -9.26 -36.11
N LEU A 263 6.04 -8.32 -36.91
CA LEU A 263 4.85 -7.50 -36.64
C LEU A 263 4.06 -7.35 -37.94
N ASP A 264 2.78 -7.71 -37.93
CA ASP A 264 1.88 -7.67 -39.09
C ASP A 264 2.48 -8.37 -40.34
N GLY A 265 3.18 -9.49 -40.11
CA GLY A 265 3.83 -10.27 -41.16
C GLY A 265 5.15 -9.68 -41.69
N GLN A 266 5.59 -8.52 -41.21
CA GLN A 266 6.85 -7.88 -41.60
C GLN A 266 7.92 -8.05 -40.52
N VAL A 267 9.18 -8.19 -40.94
CA VAL A 267 10.32 -8.15 -40.00
C VAL A 267 10.63 -6.69 -39.66
N LYS A 268 10.47 -6.32 -38.39
CA LYS A 268 10.87 -5.02 -37.82
C LYS A 268 12.20 -5.18 -37.09
N LYS A 269 13.02 -4.13 -37.13
CA LYS A 269 14.28 -4.08 -36.39
C LYS A 269 14.03 -3.71 -34.93
N PHE A 270 14.87 -4.23 -34.05
CA PHE A 270 14.96 -3.75 -32.68
C PHE A 270 15.58 -2.35 -32.64
N GLU A 271 15.13 -1.55 -31.68
CA GLU A 271 15.96 -0.49 -31.13
C GLU A 271 16.97 -1.14 -30.20
N THR A 272 18.25 -0.80 -30.34
CA THR A 272 19.31 -1.43 -29.56
C THR A 272 20.26 -0.38 -29.00
N SER A 273 20.66 -0.56 -27.76
CA SER A 273 21.74 0.20 -27.13
C SER A 273 22.59 -0.72 -26.25
N LYS A 274 23.67 -0.19 -25.69
CA LYS A 274 24.57 -0.94 -24.80
C LYS A 274 24.74 -0.18 -23.50
N LYS A 275 24.86 -0.93 -22.41
CA LYS A 275 25.18 -0.38 -21.09
C LYS A 275 26.33 -1.17 -20.49
N THR A 276 27.33 -0.47 -19.97
CA THR A 276 28.38 -1.08 -19.15
C THR A 276 27.98 -0.98 -17.68
N ILE A 277 27.88 -2.11 -17.00
CA ILE A 277 27.67 -2.22 -15.56
C ILE A 277 29.02 -2.55 -14.91
N LYS A 278 29.36 -1.85 -13.83
CA LYS A 278 30.52 -2.17 -12.99
C LYS A 278 30.10 -3.11 -11.87
N ILE A 279 30.95 -4.07 -11.52
CA ILE A 279 30.67 -5.09 -10.52
C ILE A 279 31.84 -5.16 -9.53
N LYS A 280 31.57 -4.87 -8.25
CA LYS A 280 32.54 -4.97 -7.16
C LYS A 280 32.86 -6.42 -6.85
N GLN A 281 34.14 -6.72 -6.78
CA GLN A 281 34.69 -8.02 -6.40
C GLN A 281 35.02 -8.04 -4.91
N ASN A 282 35.22 -9.22 -4.34
CA ASN A 282 35.55 -9.40 -2.92
C ASN A 282 36.85 -8.69 -2.48
N ASP A 283 37.78 -8.44 -3.42
CA ASP A 283 39.02 -7.70 -3.16
C ASP A 283 38.86 -6.17 -3.31
N GLY A 284 37.65 -5.68 -3.56
CA GLY A 284 37.33 -4.27 -3.78
C GLY A 284 37.56 -3.75 -5.20
N SER A 285 38.12 -4.57 -6.10
CA SER A 285 38.27 -4.20 -7.51
C SER A 285 36.93 -4.18 -8.26
N LEU A 286 36.86 -3.44 -9.37
CA LEU A 286 35.69 -3.37 -10.24
C LEU A 286 35.98 -4.09 -11.56
N ILE A 287 35.07 -4.99 -11.97
CA ILE A 287 35.03 -5.51 -13.35
C ILE A 287 33.89 -4.85 -14.13
N GLU A 288 34.02 -4.80 -15.45
CA GLU A 288 32.99 -4.25 -16.33
C GLU A 288 32.27 -5.37 -17.08
N LYS A 289 30.94 -5.28 -17.13
CA LYS A 289 30.06 -6.15 -17.92
C LYS A 289 29.22 -5.30 -18.86
N GLU A 290 29.41 -5.51 -20.16
CA GLU A 290 28.54 -4.91 -21.17
C GLU A 290 27.26 -5.74 -21.31
N ILE A 291 26.11 -5.09 -21.26
CA ILE A 291 24.81 -5.67 -21.59
C ILE A 291 24.22 -4.98 -22.81
N GLN A 292 23.52 -5.76 -23.62
CA GLN A 292 22.75 -5.25 -24.76
C GLN A 292 21.32 -4.99 -24.31
N LEU A 293 20.84 -3.77 -24.54
CA LEU A 293 19.45 -3.39 -24.30
C LEU A 293 18.72 -3.42 -25.64
N MET A 294 17.53 -4.01 -25.65
CA MET A 294 16.72 -4.15 -26.86
C MET A 294 15.29 -3.69 -26.58
N ALA A 295 14.66 -3.01 -27.54
CA ALA A 295 13.26 -2.66 -27.48
C ALA A 295 12.55 -2.95 -28.80
N THR A 296 11.27 -3.32 -28.68
CA THR A 296 10.32 -3.42 -29.79
C THR A 296 9.37 -2.23 -29.76
N VAL A 297 8.45 -2.13 -30.72
CA VAL A 297 7.36 -1.13 -30.68
C VAL A 297 6.46 -1.29 -29.44
N HIS A 298 6.38 -2.48 -28.85
CA HIS A 298 5.59 -2.74 -27.64
C HIS A 298 6.26 -2.10 -26.42
N GLY A 299 7.59 -2.24 -26.31
CA GLY A 299 8.40 -1.75 -25.21
C GLY A 299 9.74 -2.51 -25.07
N PRO A 300 10.46 -2.32 -23.94
CA PRO A 300 11.73 -2.99 -23.67
C PRO A 300 11.59 -4.52 -23.64
N VAL A 301 12.58 -5.22 -24.20
CA VAL A 301 12.66 -6.69 -24.17
C VAL A 301 13.22 -7.12 -22.81
N VAL A 302 12.40 -7.78 -22.01
CA VAL A 302 12.73 -8.21 -20.65
C VAL A 302 13.18 -9.67 -20.56
N ASN A 303 12.87 -10.48 -21.58
CA ASN A 303 13.30 -11.87 -21.65
C ASN A 303 13.40 -12.33 -23.12
N GLN A 304 14.33 -13.24 -23.42
CA GLN A 304 14.49 -13.85 -24.73
C GLN A 304 14.80 -15.34 -24.60
N LYS A 305 14.05 -16.19 -25.32
CA LYS A 305 14.25 -17.65 -25.31
C LYS A 305 13.90 -18.25 -26.67
N GLY A 306 14.86 -18.96 -27.27
CA GLY A 306 14.67 -19.60 -28.57
C GLY A 306 14.37 -18.58 -29.68
N ASP A 307 13.28 -18.79 -30.42
CA ASP A 307 12.81 -17.88 -31.47
C ASP A 307 11.80 -16.83 -30.98
N LYS A 308 11.79 -16.54 -29.67
CA LYS A 308 10.81 -15.64 -29.04
C LYS A 308 11.47 -14.65 -28.09
N ALA A 309 10.85 -13.48 -27.95
CA ALA A 309 11.19 -12.47 -26.94
C ALA A 309 9.92 -11.93 -26.26
N LEU A 310 10.04 -11.57 -24.99
CA LEU A 310 9.00 -10.90 -24.21
C LEU A 310 9.31 -9.41 -24.12
N ALA A 311 8.37 -8.58 -24.56
CA ALA A 311 8.46 -7.13 -24.48
C ALA A 311 7.38 -6.59 -23.53
N LEU A 312 7.78 -5.72 -22.60
CA LEU A 312 6.89 -5.19 -21.56
C LEU A 312 6.39 -3.79 -21.93
N ARG A 313 5.09 -3.54 -21.79
CA ARG A 313 4.49 -2.23 -21.96
C ARG A 313 3.74 -1.84 -20.68
N MET A 314 4.06 -0.66 -20.13
CA MET A 314 3.48 -0.18 -18.87
C MET A 314 2.82 1.17 -19.07
N VAL A 315 1.67 1.39 -18.42
CA VAL A 315 1.07 2.73 -18.32
C VAL A 315 1.89 3.60 -17.35
N GLY A 316 1.62 4.91 -17.32
CA GLY A 316 2.14 5.78 -16.26
C GLY A 316 3.56 6.30 -16.46
N LEU A 317 4.32 5.78 -17.42
CA LEU A 317 5.68 6.27 -17.75
C LEU A 317 5.68 7.75 -18.19
N ASP A 318 4.53 8.32 -18.55
CA ASP A 318 4.32 9.72 -18.90
C ASP A 318 3.77 10.58 -17.74
N ARG A 319 3.72 10.05 -16.51
CA ARG A 319 3.12 10.71 -15.32
C ARG A 319 4.16 11.07 -14.26
N PRO A 320 4.87 12.20 -14.41
CA PRO A 320 6.01 12.50 -13.55
C PRO A 320 5.63 13.25 -12.26
N ASN A 321 4.33 13.52 -12.02
CA ASN A 321 3.85 14.38 -10.93
C ASN A 321 3.00 13.64 -9.88
N MET A 322 3.27 12.35 -9.64
CA MET A 322 2.51 11.53 -8.68
C MET A 322 2.48 12.14 -7.27
N PHE A 323 3.64 12.57 -6.75
CA PHE A 323 3.75 13.20 -5.43
C PHE A 323 3.08 14.57 -5.37
N LEU A 324 2.97 15.28 -6.51
CA LEU A 324 2.20 16.52 -6.56
C LEU A 324 0.71 16.23 -6.40
N GLN A 325 0.21 15.15 -6.99
CA GLN A 325 -1.17 14.73 -6.80
C GLN A 325 -1.46 14.43 -5.32
N TRP A 326 -0.60 13.65 -4.64
CA TRP A 326 -0.75 13.43 -3.20
C TRP A 326 -0.64 14.71 -2.37
N TRP A 327 0.27 15.62 -2.73
CA TRP A 327 0.36 16.93 -2.08
C TRP A 327 -0.92 17.76 -2.22
N ARG A 328 -1.57 17.73 -3.41
CA ARG A 328 -2.87 18.38 -3.60
C ARG A 328 -3.99 17.69 -2.82
N MET A 329 -3.99 16.36 -2.76
CA MET A 329 -4.95 15.57 -1.99
C MET A 329 -4.88 15.90 -0.50
N ILE A 330 -3.70 15.85 0.14
CA ILE A 330 -3.56 16.11 1.58
C ILE A 330 -3.90 17.56 1.96
N ASN A 331 -3.70 18.51 1.03
CA ASN A 331 -3.95 19.92 1.27
C ASN A 331 -5.42 20.33 1.02
N SER A 332 -6.24 19.42 0.48
CA SER A 332 -7.66 19.64 0.20
C SER A 332 -8.48 19.78 1.49
N THR A 333 -9.56 20.55 1.42
CA THR A 333 -10.43 20.86 2.56
C THR A 333 -11.87 20.37 2.39
N ASN A 334 -12.17 19.81 1.22
CA ASN A 334 -13.47 19.28 0.83
C ASN A 334 -13.32 18.30 -0.35
N PHE A 335 -14.40 17.59 -0.66
CA PHE A 335 -14.41 16.60 -1.73
C PHE A 335 -14.11 17.18 -3.12
N ASP A 336 -14.58 18.38 -3.45
CA ASP A 336 -14.40 18.94 -4.80
C ASP A 336 -12.92 19.28 -5.08
N GLU A 337 -12.21 19.80 -4.08
CA GLU A 337 -10.75 20.01 -4.13
C GLU A 337 -10.01 18.67 -4.26
N PHE A 338 -10.42 17.68 -3.46
CA PHE A 338 -9.82 16.35 -3.48
C PHE A 338 -10.04 15.64 -4.83
N GLU A 339 -11.26 15.69 -5.37
CA GLU A 339 -11.60 15.12 -6.68
C GLU A 339 -10.85 15.82 -7.82
N SER A 340 -10.64 17.14 -7.70
CA SER A 340 -9.83 17.90 -8.65
C SER A 340 -8.37 17.41 -8.66
N ALA A 341 -7.81 17.05 -7.50
CA ALA A 341 -6.50 16.40 -7.42
C ALA A 341 -6.54 15.00 -8.06
N LEU A 342 -7.57 14.19 -7.81
CA LEU A 342 -7.72 12.88 -8.45
C LEU A 342 -7.73 12.95 -9.98
N LYS A 343 -8.40 13.96 -10.54
CA LYS A 343 -8.48 14.21 -11.99
C LYS A 343 -7.13 14.55 -12.63
N MET A 344 -6.06 14.81 -11.86
CA MET A 344 -4.70 14.92 -12.39
C MET A 344 -4.19 13.60 -12.98
N ALA A 345 -4.72 12.45 -12.54
CA ALA A 345 -4.41 11.10 -13.05
C ALA A 345 -2.89 10.82 -13.12
N GLN A 346 -2.14 11.22 -12.10
CA GLN A 346 -0.69 10.99 -12.00
C GLN A 346 -0.36 9.69 -11.26
N ILE A 347 -1.22 9.25 -10.35
CA ILE A 347 -1.11 7.97 -9.64
C ILE A 347 -1.72 6.87 -10.54
N PRO A 348 -0.92 5.95 -11.10
CA PRO A 348 -1.39 5.10 -12.19
C PRO A 348 -2.14 3.83 -11.75
N PHE A 349 -2.34 3.64 -10.45
CA PHE A 349 -2.91 2.45 -9.84
C PHE A 349 -3.46 2.76 -8.43
N TRP A 350 -3.88 1.73 -7.70
CA TRP A 350 -4.58 1.77 -6.41
C TRP A 350 -6.01 2.29 -6.49
N ASN A 351 -6.91 1.64 -5.76
CA ASN A 351 -8.18 2.25 -5.39
C ASN A 351 -7.95 3.46 -4.49
N VAL A 352 -8.94 4.35 -4.44
CA VAL A 352 -9.02 5.45 -3.46
C VAL A 352 -10.31 5.29 -2.68
N MET A 353 -10.20 5.24 -1.36
CA MET A 353 -11.34 5.32 -0.44
C MET A 353 -11.23 6.61 0.34
N TYR A 354 -12.32 7.38 0.43
CA TYR A 354 -12.37 8.72 1.00
C TYR A 354 -13.52 8.86 1.99
N ALA A 355 -13.30 9.65 3.04
CA ALA A 355 -14.35 10.15 3.93
C ALA A 355 -14.02 11.57 4.43
N ASP A 356 -15.03 12.36 4.78
CA ASP A 356 -14.83 13.71 5.32
C ASP A 356 -15.83 14.15 6.41
N LYS A 357 -15.53 15.29 7.02
CA LYS A 357 -16.32 15.89 8.10
C LYS A 357 -17.69 16.40 7.66
N TYR A 358 -17.95 16.50 6.36
CA TYR A 358 -19.24 16.91 5.81
C TYR A 358 -20.17 15.70 5.62
N GLY A 359 -19.68 14.49 5.88
CA GLY A 359 -20.44 13.26 5.76
C GLY A 359 -20.32 12.59 4.40
N GLU A 360 -19.43 13.08 3.54
CA GLU A 360 -19.22 12.50 2.21
C GLU A 360 -18.32 11.26 2.32
N ILE A 361 -18.70 10.18 1.65
CA ILE A 361 -17.88 8.99 1.45
C ILE A 361 -17.77 8.67 -0.05
N PHE A 362 -16.58 8.23 -0.47
CA PHE A 362 -16.30 8.01 -1.88
C PHE A 362 -15.31 6.87 -2.11
N TYR A 363 -15.59 6.08 -3.16
CA TYR A 363 -14.72 5.04 -3.68
C TYR A 363 -14.44 5.30 -5.16
N LEU A 364 -13.19 5.11 -5.56
CA LEU A 364 -12.75 5.15 -6.96
C LEU A 364 -11.81 3.98 -7.25
N PHE A 365 -12.13 3.22 -8.29
CA PHE A 365 -11.21 2.28 -8.94
C PHE A 365 -10.17 3.08 -9.74
N ASN A 366 -9.22 3.71 -9.04
CA ASN A 366 -8.28 4.64 -9.63
C ASN A 366 -7.15 3.93 -10.38
N GLY A 367 -6.72 4.55 -11.48
CA GLY A 367 -5.54 4.12 -12.22
C GLY A 367 -5.66 4.44 -13.70
N LEU A 368 -4.67 4.01 -14.48
CA LEU A 368 -4.69 4.18 -15.93
C LEU A 368 -5.00 2.84 -16.58
N VAL A 369 -6.20 2.71 -17.12
CA VAL A 369 -6.65 1.50 -17.84
C VAL A 369 -6.43 1.72 -19.33
N PRO A 370 -5.62 0.90 -20.02
CA PRO A 370 -5.50 0.98 -21.47
C PRO A 370 -6.83 0.75 -22.19
N LYS A 371 -7.13 1.58 -23.20
CA LYS A 371 -8.24 1.31 -24.13
C LYS A 371 -7.82 0.18 -25.08
N ARG A 372 -8.58 -0.90 -25.06
CA ARG A 372 -8.23 -2.17 -25.70
C ARG A 372 -9.23 -2.54 -26.80
N ASN A 373 -8.75 -3.26 -27.82
CA ASN A 373 -9.53 -3.66 -28.99
C ASN A 373 -10.35 -4.95 -28.77
N GLU A 374 -9.97 -5.77 -27.79
CA GLU A 374 -10.69 -6.98 -27.39
C GLU A 374 -11.38 -6.75 -26.05
N ASP A 375 -12.70 -6.98 -26.02
CA ASP A 375 -13.54 -6.77 -24.85
C ASP A 375 -13.52 -7.99 -23.89
N SER A 376 -12.35 -8.28 -23.31
CA SER A 376 -12.17 -9.49 -22.50
C SER A 376 -11.04 -9.39 -21.49
N TRP A 377 -11.35 -9.49 -20.19
CA TRP A 377 -10.34 -9.63 -19.13
C TRP A 377 -9.36 -10.78 -19.40
N VAL A 378 -9.87 -11.97 -19.73
CA VAL A 378 -9.05 -13.19 -19.91
C VAL A 378 -8.09 -13.07 -21.10
N TYR A 379 -8.43 -12.27 -22.12
CA TYR A 379 -7.53 -12.03 -23.25
C TYR A 379 -6.29 -11.22 -22.85
N TRP A 380 -6.46 -10.24 -21.96
CA TRP A 380 -5.40 -9.33 -21.51
C TRP A 380 -4.64 -9.86 -20.30
N ASP A 381 -5.29 -10.67 -19.46
CA ASP A 381 -4.71 -11.33 -18.29
C ASP A 381 -3.83 -12.56 -18.64
N ARG A 382 -2.93 -12.39 -19.63
CA ARG A 382 -1.98 -13.40 -20.12
C ARG A 382 -0.80 -12.75 -20.83
N ILE A 383 0.18 -13.57 -21.23
CA ILE A 383 1.18 -13.14 -22.21
C ILE A 383 0.50 -12.95 -23.58
N ILE A 384 0.47 -11.73 -24.08
CA ILE A 384 -0.21 -11.33 -25.31
C ILE A 384 0.60 -11.74 -26.54
N PRO A 385 0.00 -12.32 -27.59
CA PRO A 385 0.69 -12.51 -28.86
C PRO A 385 1.12 -11.16 -29.49
N GLY A 386 2.41 -10.85 -29.50
CA GLY A 386 2.96 -9.56 -29.97
C GLY A 386 3.10 -9.43 -31.49
N GLY A 387 2.32 -10.20 -32.26
CA GLY A 387 2.41 -10.23 -33.72
C GLY A 387 1.51 -9.23 -34.44
N LYS A 388 0.56 -8.59 -33.74
CA LYS A 388 -0.45 -7.70 -34.31
C LYS A 388 -0.29 -6.29 -33.75
N SER A 389 -0.18 -5.29 -34.62
CA SER A 389 -0.14 -3.89 -34.17
C SER A 389 -1.44 -3.43 -33.52
N THR A 390 -2.58 -4.06 -33.84
CA THR A 390 -3.89 -3.72 -33.26
C THR A 390 -3.98 -3.97 -31.75
N ASP A 391 -3.12 -4.84 -31.21
CA ASP A 391 -3.12 -5.19 -29.78
C ASP A 391 -2.21 -4.25 -28.97
N ILE A 392 -1.52 -3.31 -29.64
CA ILE A 392 -0.66 -2.31 -29.01
C ILE A 392 -1.51 -1.08 -28.68
N TRP A 393 -1.92 -0.97 -27.42
CA TRP A 393 -2.69 0.18 -26.96
C TRP A 393 -1.86 1.47 -26.94
N THR A 394 -2.52 2.60 -27.19
CA THR A 394 -1.91 3.95 -27.21
C THR A 394 -2.68 4.97 -26.39
N GLU A 395 -3.90 4.63 -26.00
CA GLU A 395 -4.80 5.50 -25.23
C GLU A 395 -5.19 4.81 -23.93
N ILE A 396 -5.62 5.62 -22.98
CA ILE A 396 -6.15 5.17 -21.69
C ILE A 396 -7.55 5.74 -21.49
N HIS A 397 -8.30 5.13 -20.57
CA HIS A 397 -9.56 5.67 -20.07
C HIS A 397 -9.34 6.96 -19.27
N ASP A 398 -10.29 7.89 -19.39
CA ASP A 398 -10.30 9.12 -18.60
C ASP A 398 -10.98 8.88 -17.25
N TYR A 399 -10.80 9.79 -16.29
CA TYR A 399 -11.41 9.73 -14.95
C TYR A 399 -12.93 9.42 -15.00
N GLY A 400 -13.64 9.97 -16.00
CA GLY A 400 -15.07 9.77 -16.19
C GLY A 400 -15.47 8.30 -16.41
N ASP A 401 -14.62 7.51 -17.05
CA ASP A 401 -14.89 6.14 -17.45
C ASP A 401 -14.66 5.12 -16.32
N LEU A 402 -13.93 5.52 -15.27
CA LEU A 402 -13.54 4.61 -14.20
C LEU A 402 -14.71 4.29 -13.24
N PRO A 403 -14.83 3.04 -12.74
CA PRO A 403 -15.80 2.67 -11.72
C PRO A 403 -15.61 3.50 -10.45
N LYS A 404 -16.69 4.13 -9.97
CA LYS A 404 -16.68 4.99 -8.78
C LYS A 404 -18.05 5.10 -8.14
N VAL A 405 -18.08 5.24 -6.82
CA VAL A 405 -19.31 5.35 -6.03
C VAL A 405 -19.15 6.45 -5.01
N LYS A 406 -20.12 7.37 -4.95
CA LYS A 406 -20.21 8.44 -3.95
C LYS A 406 -21.50 8.29 -3.17
N ASN A 407 -21.44 8.30 -1.84
CA ASN A 407 -22.58 8.22 -0.92
C ASN A 407 -23.65 7.17 -1.33
N PRO A 408 -23.29 5.88 -1.40
CA PRO A 408 -24.26 4.84 -1.76
C PRO A 408 -25.42 4.81 -0.74
N ALA A 409 -26.59 4.33 -1.17
CA ALA A 409 -27.79 4.28 -0.33
C ALA A 409 -27.61 3.43 0.97
N GLY A 410 -26.73 2.43 0.90
CA GLY A 410 -26.30 1.61 2.04
C GLY A 410 -25.52 2.39 3.10
N GLY A 411 -24.89 3.52 2.74
CA GLY A 411 -24.19 4.41 3.65
C GLY A 411 -22.81 3.92 4.10
N TRP A 412 -22.23 2.94 3.43
CA TRP A 412 -20.88 2.44 3.68
C TRP A 412 -20.22 2.01 2.38
N LEU A 413 -18.89 1.99 2.38
CA LEU A 413 -18.04 1.51 1.30
C LEU A 413 -16.91 0.66 1.87
N GLN A 414 -16.47 -0.34 1.12
CA GLN A 414 -15.34 -1.20 1.45
C GLN A 414 -14.46 -1.49 0.23
N ASN A 415 -13.21 -1.84 0.46
CA ASN A 415 -12.44 -2.65 -0.49
C ASN A 415 -11.38 -3.45 0.25
N ALA A 416 -11.21 -4.71 -0.14
CA ALA A 416 -10.17 -5.59 0.36
C ALA A 416 -9.47 -6.31 -0.80
N ASN A 417 -9.05 -5.51 -1.80
CA ASN A 417 -8.43 -5.91 -3.07
C ASN A 417 -9.32 -6.71 -4.02
N ASP A 418 -10.61 -6.84 -3.71
CA ASP A 418 -11.62 -7.28 -4.66
C ASP A 418 -11.77 -6.27 -5.82
N PRO A 419 -12.19 -6.74 -7.00
CA PRO A 419 -12.72 -5.89 -8.06
C PRO A 419 -13.77 -4.88 -7.55
N PRO A 420 -14.02 -3.79 -8.28
CA PRO A 420 -14.77 -2.64 -7.76
C PRO A 420 -16.26 -2.91 -7.50
N TRP A 421 -16.79 -4.04 -7.98
CA TRP A 421 -18.22 -4.33 -8.04
C TRP A 421 -18.89 -4.40 -6.66
N THR A 422 -18.16 -4.94 -5.69
CA THR A 422 -18.63 -5.20 -4.31
C THR A 422 -18.13 -4.16 -3.31
N CYS A 423 -17.79 -2.95 -3.78
CA CYS A 423 -17.42 -1.83 -2.90
C CYS A 423 -18.56 -1.40 -1.95
N THR A 424 -19.80 -1.81 -2.23
CA THR A 424 -20.95 -1.76 -1.31
C THR A 424 -21.90 -2.91 -1.69
N ILE A 425 -22.72 -3.38 -0.75
CA ILE A 425 -23.76 -4.38 -1.00
C ILE A 425 -25.10 -3.87 -0.46
N PRO A 426 -26.21 -3.85 -1.25
CA PRO A 426 -26.30 -4.24 -2.67
C PRO A 426 -25.36 -3.44 -3.59
N MET A 427 -24.87 -4.09 -4.65
CA MET A 427 -23.91 -3.48 -5.58
C MET A 427 -24.47 -2.19 -6.20
N SER A 428 -23.68 -1.11 -6.14
CA SER A 428 -24.00 0.16 -6.81
C SER A 428 -23.37 0.28 -8.20
N LEU A 429 -22.41 -0.59 -8.52
CA LEU A 429 -21.76 -0.67 -9.82
C LEU A 429 -22.23 -1.95 -10.52
N ASN A 430 -22.66 -1.82 -11.76
CA ASN A 430 -22.95 -2.95 -12.64
C ASN A 430 -21.75 -3.20 -13.56
N PRO A 431 -21.09 -4.38 -13.51
CA PRO A 431 -19.97 -4.70 -14.39
C PRO A 431 -20.29 -4.52 -15.88
N ASP A 432 -21.54 -4.81 -16.27
CA ASP A 432 -22.00 -4.75 -17.67
C ASP A 432 -22.04 -3.31 -18.23
N ASP A 433 -21.89 -2.28 -17.38
CA ASP A 433 -21.80 -0.87 -17.79
C ASP A 433 -20.36 -0.44 -18.16
N PHE A 434 -19.38 -1.33 -18.02
CA PHE A 434 -17.96 -1.07 -18.28
C PHE A 434 -17.40 -2.05 -19.32
N PRO A 435 -16.29 -1.73 -20.01
CA PRO A 435 -15.60 -2.70 -20.85
C PRO A 435 -15.19 -3.93 -20.05
N GLY A 436 -15.30 -5.13 -20.64
CA GLY A 436 -14.98 -6.42 -20.03
C GLY A 436 -13.51 -6.60 -19.66
N TYR A 437 -12.62 -5.68 -20.04
CA TYR A 437 -11.22 -5.61 -19.58
C TYR A 437 -10.99 -4.61 -18.43
N MET A 438 -12.02 -3.93 -17.94
CA MET A 438 -11.90 -2.92 -16.86
C MET A 438 -11.46 -3.56 -15.54
N ALA A 439 -12.11 -4.65 -15.14
CA ALA A 439 -11.77 -5.44 -13.97
C ALA A 439 -12.42 -6.84 -14.08
N PRO A 440 -11.86 -7.89 -13.46
CA PRO A 440 -12.47 -9.21 -13.43
C PRO A 440 -13.69 -9.25 -12.50
N GLU A 441 -14.50 -10.30 -12.58
CA GLU A 441 -15.66 -10.52 -11.70
C GLU A 441 -15.39 -11.65 -10.71
N ARG A 442 -14.98 -11.31 -9.47
CA ARG A 442 -14.71 -12.26 -8.38
C ARG A 442 -14.75 -11.56 -7.02
N MET A 443 -14.90 -12.30 -5.93
CA MET A 443 -14.74 -11.80 -4.56
C MET A 443 -14.23 -12.94 -3.65
N SER A 444 -13.03 -12.79 -3.09
CA SER A 444 -12.45 -13.78 -2.15
C SER A 444 -13.04 -13.65 -0.74
N PHE A 445 -12.69 -14.54 0.19
CA PHE A 445 -13.29 -14.56 1.52
C PHE A 445 -12.96 -13.33 2.39
N ARG A 446 -11.78 -12.70 2.25
CA ARG A 446 -11.44 -11.47 3.02
C ARG A 446 -12.37 -10.29 2.71
N PRO A 447 -12.63 -9.93 1.46
CA PRO A 447 -13.66 -8.94 1.13
C PRO A 447 -15.07 -9.37 1.54
N GLN A 448 -15.40 -10.67 1.54
CA GLN A 448 -16.70 -11.14 2.04
C GLN A 448 -16.84 -10.89 3.54
N ARG A 449 -15.80 -11.20 4.33
CA ARG A 449 -15.72 -10.85 5.76
C ARG A 449 -15.88 -9.35 5.98
N SER A 450 -15.15 -8.58 5.17
CA SER A 450 -15.16 -7.12 5.16
C SER A 450 -16.58 -6.58 4.97
N ALA A 451 -17.30 -7.03 3.96
CA ALA A 451 -18.67 -6.61 3.69
C ALA A 451 -19.65 -7.11 4.77
N ARG A 452 -19.51 -8.35 5.25
CA ARG A 452 -20.39 -8.94 6.26
C ARG A 452 -20.45 -8.10 7.54
N MET A 453 -19.29 -7.70 8.08
CA MET A 453 -19.24 -6.87 9.30
C MET A 453 -19.99 -5.54 9.14
N LEU A 454 -19.97 -4.93 7.94
CA LEU A 454 -20.69 -3.66 7.67
C LEU A 454 -22.17 -3.84 7.32
N MET A 455 -22.57 -5.04 6.89
CA MET A 455 -23.96 -5.35 6.58
C MET A 455 -24.77 -5.71 7.84
N GLU A 456 -24.12 -6.35 8.80
CA GLU A 456 -24.76 -6.86 10.03
C GLU A 456 -24.92 -5.79 11.12
N ASP A 457 -24.26 -4.64 10.98
CA ASP A 457 -24.40 -3.50 11.89
C ASP A 457 -24.99 -2.26 11.18
N GLU A 458 -26.05 -1.71 11.76
CA GLU A 458 -26.75 -0.53 11.27
C GLU A 458 -26.27 0.77 11.92
N SER A 459 -25.54 0.71 13.05
CA SER A 459 -25.13 1.87 13.86
C SER A 459 -23.75 1.67 14.50
N ILE A 460 -22.72 1.67 13.65
CA ILE A 460 -21.33 1.40 14.00
C ILE A 460 -20.76 2.53 14.86
N THR A 461 -20.23 2.20 16.03
CA THR A 461 -19.42 3.10 16.85
C THR A 461 -17.96 3.11 16.38
N PHE A 462 -17.20 4.15 16.75
CA PHE A 462 -15.76 4.19 16.46
C PHE A 462 -15.01 3.00 17.05
N ASP A 463 -15.35 2.58 18.27
CA ASP A 463 -14.66 1.49 18.95
C ASP A 463 -15.03 0.13 18.32
N GLU A 464 -16.26 -0.05 17.82
CA GLU A 464 -16.63 -1.20 16.98
C GLU A 464 -15.84 -1.22 15.67
N LEU A 465 -15.68 -0.08 14.98
CA LEU A 465 -14.90 -0.01 13.75
C LEU A 465 -13.42 -0.38 13.98
N VAL A 466 -12.85 0.03 15.13
CA VAL A 466 -11.52 -0.41 15.58
C VAL A 466 -11.51 -1.93 15.76
N ASN A 467 -12.51 -2.51 16.43
CA ASN A 467 -12.59 -3.96 16.61
C ASN A 467 -12.77 -4.72 15.29
N TYR A 468 -13.54 -4.18 14.34
CA TYR A 468 -13.73 -4.78 13.02
C TYR A 468 -12.43 -4.87 12.25
N LYS A 469 -11.65 -3.78 12.24
CA LYS A 469 -10.28 -3.81 11.71
C LYS A 469 -9.51 -4.96 12.34
N LEU A 470 -9.50 -5.02 13.67
CA LEU A 470 -8.66 -5.96 14.41
C LEU A 470 -9.20 -7.40 14.41
N SER A 471 -10.30 -7.69 13.70
CA SER A 471 -10.94 -9.00 13.65
C SER A 471 -10.06 -10.04 12.94
N THR A 472 -9.81 -11.14 13.65
CA THR A 472 -9.09 -12.34 13.18
C THR A 472 -10.04 -13.50 12.86
N ARG A 473 -11.36 -13.25 12.86
CA ARG A 473 -12.40 -14.24 12.54
C ARG A 473 -12.28 -14.69 11.09
N LEU A 474 -12.33 -16.01 10.85
CA LEU A 474 -12.16 -16.59 9.53
C LEU A 474 -13.50 -16.83 8.83
N GLU A 475 -13.79 -16.06 7.79
CA GLU A 475 -15.01 -16.21 6.98
C GLU A 475 -15.15 -17.60 6.36
N PHE A 476 -14.05 -18.22 5.96
CA PHE A 476 -14.08 -19.59 5.43
C PHE A 476 -14.50 -20.62 6.48
N ALA A 477 -14.10 -20.44 7.74
CA ALA A 477 -14.53 -21.32 8.84
C ALA A 477 -16.04 -21.21 9.07
N ASP A 478 -16.59 -19.99 9.00
CA ASP A 478 -18.02 -19.75 9.08
C ASP A 478 -18.80 -20.33 7.90
N ARG A 479 -18.15 -20.49 6.75
CA ARG A 479 -18.74 -21.09 5.56
C ARG A 479 -18.81 -22.62 5.64
N ILE A 480 -17.72 -23.26 6.05
CA ILE A 480 -17.48 -24.67 5.67
C ILE A 480 -17.57 -25.67 6.82
N LEU A 481 -17.47 -25.22 8.08
CA LEU A 481 -17.31 -26.14 9.21
C LEU A 481 -18.52 -27.02 9.44
N ASP A 482 -19.74 -26.52 9.23
CA ASP A 482 -20.97 -27.30 9.42
C ASP A 482 -21.02 -28.51 8.47
N ASP A 483 -20.63 -28.31 7.20
CA ASP A 483 -20.52 -29.39 6.21
C ASP A 483 -19.39 -30.37 6.53
N LEU A 484 -18.23 -29.84 6.97
CA LEU A 484 -17.10 -30.67 7.38
C LEU A 484 -17.49 -31.54 8.58
N PHE A 485 -18.19 -30.99 9.56
CA PHE A 485 -18.63 -31.73 10.74
C PHE A 485 -19.66 -32.81 10.39
N ALA A 486 -20.59 -32.52 9.49
CA ALA A 486 -21.53 -33.52 8.98
C ALA A 486 -20.79 -34.65 8.23
N ALA A 487 -19.78 -34.32 7.44
CA ALA A 487 -18.95 -35.30 6.74
C ALA A 487 -18.16 -36.19 7.72
N VAL A 488 -17.58 -35.59 8.78
CA VAL A 488 -16.85 -36.32 9.83
C VAL A 488 -17.78 -37.28 10.58
N ASP A 489 -19.00 -36.85 10.94
CA ASP A 489 -19.98 -37.69 11.64
C ASP A 489 -20.43 -38.90 10.81
N ALA A 490 -20.52 -38.73 9.49
CA ALA A 490 -20.81 -39.82 8.56
C ALA A 490 -19.62 -40.78 8.35
N SER A 491 -18.41 -40.38 8.74
CA SER A 491 -17.19 -41.14 8.55
C SER A 491 -16.92 -42.15 9.67
N LYS A 492 -15.97 -43.07 9.42
CA LYS A 492 -15.44 -44.00 10.42
C LYS A 492 -14.09 -43.57 11.02
N SER A 493 -13.60 -42.38 10.68
CA SER A 493 -12.29 -41.92 11.14
C SER A 493 -12.38 -41.39 12.58
N GLU A 494 -11.80 -42.11 13.52
CA GLU A 494 -11.70 -41.63 14.92
C GLU A 494 -10.77 -40.42 15.03
N LYS A 495 -9.70 -40.38 14.22
CA LYS A 495 -8.77 -39.26 14.16
C LYS A 495 -9.45 -37.97 13.69
N ALA A 496 -10.30 -38.04 12.66
CA ALA A 496 -11.08 -36.89 12.20
C ALA A 496 -12.13 -36.46 13.24
N LYS A 497 -12.71 -37.40 14.00
CA LYS A 497 -13.62 -37.07 15.12
C LYS A 497 -12.90 -36.36 16.27
N ASP A 498 -11.66 -36.74 16.58
CA ASP A 498 -10.85 -36.03 17.58
C ASP A 498 -10.48 -34.63 17.11
N ALA A 499 -10.11 -34.47 15.83
CA ALA A 499 -9.89 -33.17 15.21
C ALA A 499 -11.16 -32.29 15.25
N LYS A 500 -12.32 -32.86 14.94
CA LYS A 500 -13.62 -32.18 15.03
C LYS A 500 -13.88 -31.63 16.44
N LYS A 501 -13.60 -32.37 17.51
CA LYS A 501 -13.80 -31.87 18.89
C LYS A 501 -13.01 -30.59 19.18
N VAL A 502 -11.80 -30.46 18.62
CA VAL A 502 -10.98 -29.24 18.74
C VAL A 502 -11.67 -28.10 17.98
N LEU A 503 -12.06 -28.34 16.74
CA LEU A 503 -12.71 -27.33 15.89
C LEU A 503 -14.11 -26.92 16.38
N GLU A 504 -14.84 -27.78 17.08
CA GLU A 504 -16.13 -27.43 17.72
C GLU A 504 -15.96 -26.52 18.94
N GLN A 505 -14.81 -26.57 19.61
CA GLN A 505 -14.48 -25.70 20.75
C GLN A 505 -13.80 -24.40 20.32
N TRP A 506 -13.22 -24.39 19.11
CA TRP A 506 -12.57 -23.24 18.54
C TRP A 506 -13.57 -22.12 18.22
N ASP A 507 -13.19 -20.91 18.58
CA ASP A 507 -13.92 -19.67 18.32
C ASP A 507 -13.87 -19.21 16.87
N ARG A 508 -13.25 -19.98 15.95
CA ARG A 508 -13.08 -19.62 14.54
C ARG A 508 -12.24 -18.36 14.30
N GLU A 509 -11.47 -17.93 15.31
CA GLU A 509 -10.57 -16.78 15.24
C GLU A 509 -9.10 -17.21 15.11
N ALA A 510 -8.26 -16.31 14.65
CA ALA A 510 -6.81 -16.48 14.60
C ALA A 510 -6.11 -15.60 15.65
N ASP A 511 -6.63 -15.60 16.87
CA ASP A 511 -5.98 -14.94 18.00
C ASP A 511 -4.82 -15.78 18.53
N ALA A 512 -3.89 -15.14 19.24
CA ALA A 512 -2.69 -15.82 19.74
C ALA A 512 -3.02 -17.02 20.64
N ASP A 513 -4.11 -16.98 21.39
CA ASP A 513 -4.58 -18.05 22.27
C ASP A 513 -5.63 -18.97 21.62
N SER A 514 -6.03 -18.71 20.36
CA SER A 514 -7.00 -19.55 19.66
C SER A 514 -6.47 -20.97 19.47
N LYS A 515 -7.20 -21.94 20.04
CA LYS A 515 -6.92 -23.37 19.94
C LYS A 515 -7.81 -24.01 18.89
N GLY A 516 -7.26 -24.20 17.71
CA GLY A 516 -7.97 -24.74 16.54
C GLY A 516 -7.56 -24.08 15.23
N THR A 517 -7.00 -22.86 15.30
CA THR A 517 -6.51 -22.12 14.14
C THR A 517 -5.46 -22.90 13.36
N LEU A 518 -4.45 -23.48 14.02
CA LEU A 518 -3.41 -24.27 13.36
C LEU A 518 -4.00 -25.46 12.60
N LEU A 519 -4.88 -26.22 13.25
CA LEU A 519 -5.54 -27.37 12.65
C LEU A 519 -6.42 -26.98 11.45
N PHE A 520 -7.21 -25.92 11.60
CA PHE A 520 -8.05 -25.44 10.51
C PHE A 520 -7.25 -24.85 9.35
N TYR A 521 -6.20 -24.09 9.64
CA TYR A 521 -5.32 -23.48 8.65
C TYR A 521 -4.63 -24.53 7.79
N ASP A 522 -4.04 -25.55 8.42
CA ASP A 522 -3.39 -26.67 7.72
C ASP A 522 -4.40 -27.47 6.88
N TRP A 523 -5.56 -27.81 7.47
CA TRP A 523 -6.64 -28.48 6.74
C TRP A 523 -7.11 -27.67 5.52
N ALA A 524 -7.33 -26.36 5.69
CA ALA A 524 -7.82 -25.48 4.63
C ALA A 524 -6.81 -25.32 3.49
N GLY A 525 -5.52 -25.29 3.81
CA GLY A 525 -4.43 -25.33 2.83
C GLY A 525 -4.45 -26.61 1.99
N LYS A 526 -4.59 -27.78 2.65
CA LYS A 526 -4.71 -29.08 1.97
C LYS A 526 -6.02 -29.21 1.19
N PHE A 527 -7.11 -28.64 1.70
CA PHE A 527 -8.40 -28.60 1.04
C PHE A 527 -8.30 -27.83 -0.27
N GLU A 528 -7.44 -26.80 -0.34
CA GLU A 528 -7.32 -25.79 -1.39
C GLU A 528 -8.55 -24.87 -1.39
N ALA A 529 -8.74 -24.08 -0.34
CA ALA A 529 -9.92 -23.21 -0.15
C ALA A 529 -10.17 -22.23 -1.32
N TRP A 530 -9.15 -21.89 -2.12
CA TRP A 530 -9.27 -21.04 -3.30
C TRP A 530 -9.83 -21.76 -4.55
N LYS A 531 -9.91 -23.10 -4.53
CA LYS A 531 -10.20 -23.89 -5.73
C LYS A 531 -11.71 -24.12 -5.89
N THR A 532 -12.29 -23.52 -6.92
CA THR A 532 -13.72 -23.56 -7.22
C THR A 532 -14.31 -24.98 -7.30
N SER A 533 -13.57 -25.97 -7.80
CA SER A 533 -14.07 -27.35 -7.95
C SER A 533 -14.32 -28.08 -6.62
N ASN A 534 -13.86 -27.52 -5.49
CA ASN A 534 -14.08 -28.10 -4.18
C ASN A 534 -15.45 -27.75 -3.58
N TYR A 535 -16.20 -26.87 -4.24
CA TYR A 535 -17.48 -26.37 -3.77
C TYR A 535 -18.64 -26.91 -4.59
N THR A 536 -19.76 -27.21 -3.94
CA THR A 536 -21.00 -27.58 -4.66
C THR A 536 -21.65 -26.34 -5.27
N MET A 537 -21.48 -25.18 -4.64
CA MET A 537 -21.91 -23.89 -5.13
C MET A 537 -20.68 -23.01 -5.40
N PRO A 538 -20.32 -22.76 -6.68
CA PRO A 538 -19.23 -21.83 -6.99
C PRO A 538 -19.62 -20.39 -6.64
N TRP A 539 -18.61 -19.51 -6.57
CA TRP A 539 -18.86 -18.08 -6.37
C TRP A 539 -19.79 -17.52 -7.46
N SER A 540 -20.73 -16.67 -7.06
CA SER A 540 -21.68 -16.00 -7.93
C SER A 540 -21.79 -14.52 -7.59
N ARG A 541 -21.78 -13.69 -8.64
CA ARG A 541 -22.02 -12.24 -8.56
C ARG A 541 -23.37 -11.89 -7.92
N ASP A 542 -24.38 -12.74 -8.07
CA ASP A 542 -25.72 -12.51 -7.51
C ASP A 542 -25.78 -12.79 -6.01
N MET A 543 -24.80 -13.54 -5.49
CA MET A 543 -24.68 -13.93 -4.09
C MET A 543 -23.23 -13.72 -3.61
N PRO A 544 -22.69 -12.49 -3.75
CA PRO A 544 -21.25 -12.26 -3.72
C PRO A 544 -20.63 -12.50 -2.33
N ASN A 545 -21.43 -12.41 -1.26
CA ASN A 545 -21.02 -12.58 0.13
C ASN A 545 -21.53 -13.87 0.79
N THR A 546 -22.15 -14.78 0.04
CA THR A 546 -22.63 -16.07 0.55
C THR A 546 -22.19 -17.25 -0.32
N THR A 547 -21.39 -17.01 -1.35
CA THR A 547 -20.78 -18.03 -2.21
C THR A 547 -19.26 -17.80 -2.27
N PRO A 548 -18.41 -18.80 -2.59
CA PRO A 548 -18.74 -20.20 -2.81
C PRO A 548 -19.16 -20.90 -1.51
N ASP A 549 -19.84 -22.04 -1.61
CA ASP A 549 -20.37 -22.77 -0.45
C ASP A 549 -20.47 -24.27 -0.73
N GLY A 550 -20.57 -25.06 0.34
CA GLY A 550 -20.69 -26.51 0.27
C GLY A 550 -19.38 -27.24 0.02
N ILE A 551 -19.29 -28.51 0.44
CA ILE A 551 -18.16 -29.40 0.13
C ILE A 551 -18.53 -30.37 -0.99
N ALA A 552 -17.84 -30.29 -2.13
CA ALA A 552 -18.10 -31.15 -3.30
C ALA A 552 -17.68 -32.63 -3.09
N ASP A 553 -16.63 -32.87 -2.31
CA ASP A 553 -16.14 -34.21 -1.97
C ASP A 553 -15.95 -34.34 -0.44
N PRO A 554 -17.01 -34.71 0.31
CA PRO A 554 -16.97 -34.84 1.75
C PRO A 554 -15.95 -35.89 2.24
N GLU A 555 -15.79 -37.00 1.50
CA GLU A 555 -14.84 -38.05 1.87
C GLU A 555 -13.39 -37.56 1.76
N ARG A 556 -13.06 -36.80 0.71
CA ARG A 556 -11.76 -36.12 0.60
C ARG A 556 -11.57 -35.14 1.75
N ALA A 557 -12.55 -34.29 2.05
CA ALA A 557 -12.44 -33.30 3.11
C ALA A 557 -12.12 -33.95 4.48
N VAL A 558 -12.75 -35.09 4.79
CA VAL A 558 -12.46 -35.87 6.01
C VAL A 558 -11.05 -36.46 5.99
N ARG A 559 -10.60 -37.05 4.86
CA ARG A 559 -9.24 -37.59 4.75
C ARG A 559 -8.18 -36.50 4.99
N LEU A 560 -8.38 -35.32 4.42
CA LEU A 560 -7.45 -34.20 4.61
C LEU A 560 -7.43 -33.70 6.07
N LEU A 561 -8.55 -33.81 6.80
CA LEU A 561 -8.60 -33.46 8.23
C LEU A 561 -7.85 -34.49 9.08
N GLU A 562 -7.97 -35.77 8.73
CA GLU A 562 -7.18 -36.84 9.34
C GLU A 562 -5.67 -36.65 9.11
N ASP A 563 -5.28 -36.29 7.87
CA ASP A 563 -3.89 -36.01 7.52
C ASP A 563 -3.34 -34.82 8.32
N ALA A 564 -4.07 -33.69 8.34
CA ALA A 564 -3.70 -32.50 9.11
C ALA A 564 -3.54 -32.80 10.61
N ALA A 565 -4.51 -33.50 11.20
CA ALA A 565 -4.45 -33.90 12.60
C ALA A 565 -3.29 -34.86 12.90
N SER A 566 -2.92 -35.73 11.95
CA SER A 566 -1.81 -36.67 12.13
C SER A 566 -0.46 -35.95 12.07
N GLU A 567 -0.31 -35.01 11.14
CA GLU A 567 0.90 -34.19 11.02
C GLU A 567 1.11 -33.29 12.25
N ILE A 568 0.06 -32.60 12.69
CA ILE A 568 0.12 -31.71 13.86
C ILE A 568 0.42 -32.50 15.15
N GLU A 569 -0.28 -33.62 15.40
CA GLU A 569 0.00 -34.44 16.58
C GLU A 569 1.41 -35.07 16.50
N GLY A 570 1.87 -35.48 15.33
CA GLY A 570 3.22 -35.99 15.15
C GLY A 570 4.30 -34.94 15.43
N ARG A 571 4.04 -33.67 15.09
CA ARG A 571 4.98 -32.55 15.28
C ARG A 571 4.96 -31.99 16.70
N PHE A 572 3.78 -31.83 17.30
CA PHE A 572 3.61 -31.11 18.57
C PHE A 572 3.12 -31.97 19.73
N GLY A 573 2.68 -33.20 19.48
CA GLY A 573 2.13 -34.10 20.50
C GLY A 573 0.72 -33.76 20.99
N ALA A 574 0.08 -32.73 20.42
CA ALA A 574 -1.29 -32.30 20.72
C ALA A 574 -1.92 -31.61 19.50
N LEU A 575 -3.25 -31.53 19.46
CA LEU A 575 -4.01 -30.90 18.37
C LEU A 575 -4.44 -29.46 18.67
N ASP A 576 -4.56 -29.09 19.94
CA ASP A 576 -5.09 -27.82 20.42
C ASP A 576 -3.98 -26.81 20.72
N ILE A 577 -2.98 -26.73 19.85
CA ILE A 577 -1.84 -25.81 19.98
C ILE A 577 -2.36 -24.37 19.86
N PRO A 578 -2.08 -23.48 20.84
CA PRO A 578 -2.38 -22.06 20.71
C PRO A 578 -1.70 -21.47 19.47
N TRP A 579 -2.44 -20.70 18.67
CA TRP A 579 -1.93 -20.17 17.41
C TRP A 579 -0.62 -19.38 17.58
N GLY A 580 -0.53 -18.53 18.60
CA GLY A 580 0.63 -17.68 18.89
C GLY A 580 1.83 -18.43 19.48
N ASP A 581 1.69 -19.69 19.89
CA ASP A 581 2.83 -20.55 20.22
C ASP A 581 3.53 -21.05 18.95
N TYR A 582 2.76 -21.27 17.88
CA TYR A 582 3.26 -21.68 16.57
C TYR A 582 3.62 -20.49 15.67
N TYR A 583 2.75 -19.49 15.57
CA TYR A 583 2.91 -18.34 14.71
C TYR A 583 3.47 -17.15 15.49
N ARG A 584 4.66 -16.69 15.07
CA ARG A 584 5.48 -15.74 15.82
C ARG A 584 5.81 -14.52 14.97
N ILE A 585 6.02 -13.41 15.65
CA ILE A 585 6.66 -12.22 15.10
C ILE A 585 8.14 -12.32 15.51
N SER A 586 9.03 -12.42 14.53
CA SER A 586 10.48 -12.34 14.74
C SER A 586 11.00 -11.14 13.95
N TYR A 587 11.32 -10.06 14.66
CA TYR A 587 11.73 -8.80 14.03
C TYR A 587 12.71 -8.07 14.94
N HIS A 588 13.91 -7.79 14.43
CA HIS A 588 15.02 -7.29 15.23
C HIS A 588 15.27 -8.17 16.48
N ASP A 589 15.16 -7.61 17.68
CA ASP A 589 15.35 -8.26 18.98
C ASP A 589 14.04 -8.80 19.59
N LYS A 590 12.92 -8.66 18.89
CA LYS A 590 11.59 -9.06 19.36
C LYS A 590 11.22 -10.47 18.87
N ASN A 591 10.73 -11.29 19.81
CA ASN A 591 10.02 -12.54 19.53
C ASN A 591 8.68 -12.55 20.28
N LEU A 592 7.59 -12.32 19.58
CA LEU A 592 6.25 -12.13 20.16
C LEU A 592 5.24 -13.11 19.54
N PRO A 593 4.17 -13.49 20.27
CA PRO A 593 3.08 -14.26 19.66
C PRO A 593 2.40 -13.43 18.57
N ALA A 594 2.17 -14.05 17.42
CA ALA A 594 1.42 -13.46 16.33
C ALA A 594 -0.08 -13.77 16.44
N ASN A 595 -0.88 -13.01 15.68
CA ASN A 595 -2.31 -13.22 15.48
C ASN A 595 -2.67 -12.76 14.05
N GLY A 596 -3.84 -13.15 13.58
CA GLY A 596 -4.20 -13.06 12.16
C GLY A 596 -3.48 -14.13 11.33
N ILE A 597 -3.77 -14.12 10.03
CA ILE A 597 -3.20 -14.99 8.98
C ILE A 597 -3.21 -14.23 7.63
N ASP A 598 -2.94 -14.90 6.51
CA ASP A 598 -3.23 -14.38 5.17
C ASP A 598 -4.74 -14.33 4.88
N GLY A 599 -5.15 -13.48 3.92
CA GLY A 599 -6.53 -13.22 3.59
C GLY A 599 -7.29 -14.34 2.88
N ILE A 600 -6.65 -15.46 2.52
CA ILE A 600 -7.29 -16.52 1.72
C ILE A 600 -8.49 -17.12 2.48
N LEU A 601 -8.36 -17.31 3.79
CA LEU A 601 -9.44 -17.85 4.64
C LEU A 601 -10.39 -16.78 5.17
N GLY A 602 -10.18 -15.53 4.75
CA GLY A 602 -11.05 -14.40 5.03
C GLY A 602 -10.84 -13.70 6.36
N THR A 603 -9.67 -13.80 6.97
CA THR A 603 -9.30 -12.87 8.05
C THR A 603 -9.30 -11.44 7.52
N PHE A 604 -9.78 -10.48 8.31
CA PHE A 604 -9.68 -9.07 7.94
C PHE A 604 -8.37 -8.47 8.45
N ARG A 605 -7.98 -8.78 9.69
CA ARG A 605 -6.65 -8.49 10.21
C ARG A 605 -5.63 -9.43 9.58
N VAL A 606 -4.78 -8.90 8.69
CA VAL A 606 -3.83 -9.70 7.91
C VAL A 606 -2.45 -9.65 8.54
N ALA A 607 -1.88 -10.84 8.76
CA ALA A 607 -0.48 -11.06 9.05
C ALA A 607 -0.09 -12.34 8.33
N TRP A 608 0.50 -12.24 7.13
CA TRP A 608 0.82 -13.39 6.29
C TRP A 608 2.22 -13.93 6.57
N PRO A 609 2.43 -15.26 6.41
CA PRO A 609 3.69 -15.89 6.75
C PRO A 609 4.80 -15.60 5.74
N GLY A 610 6.02 -15.34 6.23
CA GLY A 610 7.20 -15.05 5.41
C GLY A 610 8.30 -16.12 5.50
N ASP A 611 8.54 -16.68 6.67
CA ASP A 611 9.57 -17.70 6.92
C ASP A 611 9.05 -18.76 7.90
N SER A 612 9.72 -19.90 7.99
CA SER A 612 9.35 -20.98 8.92
C SER A 612 10.56 -21.81 9.37
N ASP A 613 10.40 -22.44 10.53
CA ASP A 613 11.28 -23.49 11.01
C ASP A 613 10.49 -24.76 11.39
N ASP A 614 11.19 -25.77 11.92
CA ASP A 614 10.60 -27.05 12.33
C ASP A 614 9.51 -26.92 13.39
N THR A 615 9.36 -25.78 14.07
CA THR A 615 8.42 -25.57 15.17
C THR A 615 7.59 -24.30 15.07
N HIS A 616 8.00 -23.32 14.25
CA HIS A 616 7.34 -22.03 14.15
C HIS A 616 7.11 -21.60 12.70
N LEU A 617 6.13 -20.73 12.55
CA LEU A 617 5.90 -19.91 11.37
C LEU A 617 6.13 -18.45 11.77
N TYR A 618 6.71 -17.65 10.88
CA TYR A 618 7.04 -16.24 11.18
C TYR A 618 6.30 -15.29 10.25
N VAL A 619 5.76 -14.20 10.82
CA VAL A 619 5.11 -13.12 10.06
C VAL A 619 6.12 -12.49 9.11
N GLY A 620 5.80 -12.44 7.81
CA GLY A 620 6.59 -11.73 6.80
C GLY A 620 6.03 -10.35 6.44
N GLY A 621 4.72 -10.18 6.59
CA GLY A 621 4.08 -8.90 6.35
C GLY A 621 2.59 -8.98 6.58
N GLY A 622 1.88 -7.99 6.05
CA GLY A 622 0.47 -7.78 6.36
C GLY A 622 0.27 -6.36 6.84
N ASP A 623 -0.70 -6.17 7.73
CA ASP A 623 -0.99 -4.91 8.43
C ASP A 623 0.29 -4.09 8.71
N SER A 624 0.51 -3.05 7.91
CA SER A 624 1.70 -2.20 7.99
C SER A 624 1.34 -0.89 8.70
N TRP A 625 0.85 0.09 7.93
CA TRP A 625 0.15 1.24 8.48
C TRP A 625 -1.30 0.86 8.78
N VAL A 626 -1.82 1.31 9.92
CA VAL A 626 -3.23 1.24 10.27
C VAL A 626 -3.67 2.62 10.74
N GLY A 627 -4.78 3.13 10.21
CA GLY A 627 -5.42 4.34 10.69
C GLY A 627 -6.94 4.18 10.72
N ILE A 628 -7.57 4.48 11.86
CA ILE A 628 -9.02 4.52 12.03
C ILE A 628 -9.40 5.93 12.45
N ILE A 629 -10.19 6.62 11.64
CA ILE A 629 -10.43 8.06 11.78
C ILE A 629 -11.94 8.33 11.80
N GLU A 630 -12.40 9.14 12.74
CA GLU A 630 -13.74 9.76 12.73
C GLU A 630 -13.60 11.27 12.51
N PHE A 631 -14.36 11.79 11.54
CA PHE A 631 -14.34 13.20 11.16
C PHE A 631 -15.45 13.98 11.85
N GLY A 632 -15.10 14.69 12.93
CA GLY A 632 -15.97 15.62 13.64
C GLY A 632 -15.38 17.02 13.73
N ASP A 633 -15.88 17.83 14.68
CA ASP A 633 -15.29 19.14 15.00
C ASP A 633 -13.82 19.00 15.45
N ASN A 634 -13.53 17.89 16.12
CA ASN A 634 -12.17 17.40 16.39
C ASN A 634 -12.05 16.01 15.77
N VAL A 635 -10.92 15.73 15.14
CA VAL A 635 -10.60 14.39 14.63
C VAL A 635 -10.35 13.45 15.80
N LYS A 636 -11.02 12.29 15.81
CA LYS A 636 -10.68 11.15 16.67
C LYS A 636 -9.96 10.13 15.79
N ALA A 637 -8.72 9.79 16.11
CA ALA A 637 -7.95 8.85 15.31
C ALA A 637 -7.13 7.88 16.16
N LYS A 638 -7.14 6.60 15.76
CA LYS A 638 -6.25 5.55 16.26
C LYS A 638 -5.36 5.05 15.14
N VAL A 639 -4.09 4.87 15.43
CA VAL A 639 -3.07 4.51 14.44
C VAL A 639 -2.11 3.45 14.97
N LEU A 640 -1.44 2.77 14.05
CA LEU A 640 -0.31 1.90 14.34
C LEU A 640 0.56 1.79 13.09
N LEU A 641 1.88 1.91 13.27
CA LEU A 641 2.85 1.46 12.28
C LEU A 641 3.53 0.22 12.86
N SER A 642 3.15 -0.97 12.38
CA SER A 642 3.39 -2.24 13.08
C SER A 642 4.83 -2.46 13.51
N TYR A 643 5.78 -2.20 12.63
CA TYR A 643 7.23 -2.39 12.84
C TYR A 643 7.95 -1.16 13.42
N GLY A 644 7.21 -0.15 13.90
CA GLY A 644 7.77 1.11 14.39
C GLY A 644 8.17 2.06 13.26
N ASN A 645 8.66 3.25 13.64
CA ASN A 645 8.92 4.34 12.70
C ASN A 645 10.40 4.53 12.35
N ALA A 646 11.27 3.56 12.65
CA ALA A 646 12.70 3.62 12.36
C ALA A 646 13.26 2.25 11.95
N THR A 647 14.38 2.27 11.22
CA THR A 647 15.15 1.08 10.85
C THR A 647 16.62 1.18 11.21
N GLN A 648 17.05 2.27 11.85
CA GLN A 648 18.39 2.38 12.39
C GLN A 648 18.56 1.42 13.57
N ASN A 649 19.65 0.65 13.56
CA ASN A 649 19.88 -0.43 14.53
C ASN A 649 19.95 0.04 16.00
N ASP A 650 20.34 1.29 16.23
CA ASP A 650 20.43 1.90 17.56
C ASP A 650 19.17 2.69 17.94
N SER A 651 18.18 2.78 17.05
CA SER A 651 16.94 3.51 17.34
C SER A 651 16.05 2.72 18.30
N PRO A 652 15.54 3.36 19.38
CA PRO A 652 14.56 2.72 20.24
C PRO A 652 13.21 2.50 19.53
N HIS A 653 13.00 3.12 18.36
CA HIS A 653 11.78 3.03 17.57
C HIS A 653 11.83 1.96 16.46
N TYR A 654 12.86 1.11 16.49
CA TYR A 654 12.97 -0.06 15.60
C TYR A 654 12.17 -1.22 16.21
N GLY A 655 10.91 -1.36 15.81
CA GLY A 655 10.02 -2.43 16.30
C GLY A 655 9.33 -2.18 17.64
N ASP A 656 9.34 -0.95 18.17
CA ASP A 656 8.72 -0.60 19.46
C ASP A 656 7.19 -0.78 19.50
N GLN A 657 6.53 -0.69 18.35
CA GLN A 657 5.09 -0.86 18.20
C GLN A 657 4.65 -2.33 18.03
N LEU A 658 5.57 -3.28 17.87
CA LEU A 658 5.23 -4.71 17.68
C LEU A 658 4.53 -5.33 18.89
N GLU A 659 4.76 -4.80 20.08
CA GLU A 659 4.05 -5.24 21.28
C GLU A 659 2.57 -4.86 21.25
N LEU A 660 2.25 -3.65 20.74
CA LEU A 660 0.86 -3.24 20.50
C LEU A 660 0.24 -4.12 19.41
N PHE A 661 0.99 -4.38 18.33
CA PHE A 661 0.54 -5.27 17.27
C PHE A 661 0.18 -6.66 17.81
N SER A 662 1.07 -7.28 18.60
CA SER A 662 0.87 -8.61 19.20
C SER A 662 -0.35 -8.67 20.12
N ARG A 663 -0.66 -7.58 20.84
CA ARG A 663 -1.84 -7.46 21.71
C ARG A 663 -3.13 -7.02 21.01
N LYS A 664 -3.08 -6.80 19.69
CA LYS A 664 -4.18 -6.20 18.90
C LYS A 664 -4.59 -4.81 19.39
N GLU A 665 -3.62 -3.96 19.74
CA GLU A 665 -3.86 -2.60 20.20
C GLU A 665 -3.47 -1.56 19.14
N LEU A 666 -4.20 -0.45 19.10
CA LEU A 666 -3.84 0.75 18.35
C LEU A 666 -3.63 1.91 19.32
N ARG A 667 -2.64 2.77 19.06
CA ARG A 667 -2.41 3.98 19.84
C ARG A 667 -3.24 5.13 19.29
N ASP A 668 -3.44 6.17 20.09
CA ASP A 668 -4.04 7.41 19.58
C ASP A 668 -3.04 8.13 18.65
N ALA A 669 -3.56 8.82 17.63
CA ALA A 669 -2.74 9.75 16.84
C ALA A 669 -2.65 11.09 17.60
N TRP A 670 -1.45 11.55 17.90
CA TRP A 670 -1.26 12.88 18.51
C TRP A 670 -1.48 13.95 17.44
N PHE A 671 -2.68 14.51 17.42
CA PHE A 671 -3.12 15.37 16.34
C PHE A 671 -3.20 16.84 16.77
N THR A 672 -3.71 17.13 17.96
CA THR A 672 -3.81 18.50 18.46
C THR A 672 -2.50 19.00 19.07
N PRO A 673 -2.26 20.33 19.12
CA PRO A 673 -1.09 20.88 19.79
C PRO A 673 -0.94 20.44 21.25
N GLU A 674 -2.06 20.25 21.97
CA GLU A 674 -2.07 19.77 23.36
C GLU A 674 -1.60 18.32 23.46
N GLN A 675 -2.08 17.45 22.57
CA GLN A 675 -1.65 16.05 22.52
C GLN A 675 -0.16 15.97 22.18
N ILE A 676 0.28 16.69 21.15
CA ILE A 676 1.69 16.70 20.73
C ILE A 676 2.58 17.16 21.89
N ARG A 677 2.25 18.27 22.57
CA ARG A 677 3.03 18.76 23.73
C ARG A 677 3.07 17.75 24.87
N ALA A 678 1.98 17.04 25.15
CA ALA A 678 1.92 16.05 26.22
C ALA A 678 2.79 14.81 25.96
N HIS A 679 3.09 14.52 24.69
CA HIS A 679 3.87 13.36 24.25
C HIS A 679 5.23 13.72 23.64
N THR A 680 5.63 14.99 23.71
CA THR A 680 6.91 15.47 23.17
C THR A 680 8.08 14.90 23.97
N VAL A 681 9.02 14.26 23.28
CA VAL A 681 10.31 13.82 23.85
C VAL A 681 11.40 14.84 23.58
N ARG A 682 11.47 15.37 22.35
CA ARG A 682 12.42 16.43 21.97
C ARG A 682 11.83 17.36 20.92
N VAL A 683 12.32 18.59 20.90
CA VAL A 683 12.03 19.56 19.84
C VAL A 683 13.34 19.96 19.20
N GLU A 684 13.38 20.00 17.88
CA GLU A 684 14.52 20.51 17.12
C GLU A 684 14.09 21.65 16.24
N ILE A 685 14.92 22.67 16.12
CA ILE A 685 14.62 23.90 15.41
C ILE A 685 15.54 24.05 14.21
N LEU A 686 14.97 24.47 13.08
CA LEU A 686 15.71 24.75 11.85
C LEU A 686 16.74 25.87 12.06
N ARG A 687 17.94 25.64 11.53
CA ARG A 687 19.06 26.56 11.40
C ARG A 687 19.54 26.57 9.95
N GLU A 688 20.57 27.37 9.63
CA GLU A 688 21.02 27.61 8.25
C GLU A 688 21.28 26.32 7.45
N HIS A 689 21.76 25.25 8.08
CA HIS A 689 22.01 23.93 7.47
C HIS A 689 21.72 22.77 8.43
N GLY A 690 20.47 22.65 8.86
CA GLY A 690 20.00 21.50 9.64
C GLY A 690 19.22 21.90 10.88
N PHE A 691 19.13 20.96 11.82
CA PHE A 691 18.33 21.11 13.04
C PHE A 691 19.20 21.08 14.30
N THR A 692 18.82 21.89 15.29
CA THR A 692 19.45 21.90 16.62
C THR A 692 18.39 21.64 17.68
N THR A 693 18.68 20.78 18.66
CA THR A 693 17.76 20.54 19.78
C THR A 693 17.49 21.83 20.54
N LYS A 694 16.22 22.09 20.84
CA LYS A 694 15.78 23.19 21.70
C LYS A 694 16.03 22.81 23.15
N ASP A 695 16.88 23.58 23.82
CA ASP A 695 17.17 23.44 25.26
C ASP A 695 15.93 23.56 26.16
#